data_AF-A0A7S2YLN6-F1
#
_entry.id   AF-A0A7S2YLN6-F1
#
_cell.length_a   1.000
_cell.length_b   1.000
_cell.length_c   1.000
_cell.angle_alpha   90.00
_cell.angle_beta   90.00
_cell.angle_gamma   90.00
#
_symmetry.space_group_name_H-M   'P 1'
#
loop_
_entity.id
_entity.type
_entity.pdbx_description
1 polymer ?
#
loop_
_entity_poly.entity_id
_entity_poly.type
_entity_poly.pdbx_seq_one_letter_code
_entity_poly.pdbx_strand_id
1 'polypeptide(L)'
;SPASAALEALEALDALDADEPLSKKEQKELEKKKKKEAAAAAAAAEPKKGNAKDDLLAKALANEEAMEDDAPQKKMSKKEEMLAKALALEAMDEAQEESPYKEEKPKLSKKELKALEKKEQKQREKEEKKRKKREQNQQVMAEDDGGDTEPAEETPTEDPEPVVAEEVATPVQEVEKPTLEDKIRKERPPPRIRVMESTQPGYTSLRMEGIGITFRNQEVLKDVTWGVQTGDRIGLVGQNGAGKTTQLRILAGELEPTTGDVVKSSKSLRVAMLRQEFVDELILTRTLREEMLSVFDEENKILQDLKDAEEELASLGDEADPERMQQILDRMQELQNEAENKEVYVLESRVQKVMDLMGFTDDEAEDLVASFSGGWKMRIGLGKVLLKDPNILLLDEPTNHLDLDSVEWLEAFLREQSIPMIIVSHDREFLDQVCTKIVDAEGGACTEYEGNYSRFLQLKKSRMDAWNAAYNAQEKKMKEERQWIQKFRVKQPQAVKQRQAKLEKMMKSEDYVKKPPFLGKPFRFRFPDAPRLSPEVGEVTGMSHSYRSETTQNRLFDDVELFVEKGDRIAVVGPNGAGKSTLLRLLTGKEAPDEGSAELVGQNVVMNYFEQNQADVLDLDKTVLETIQGASSGQSYNELRALLGQFLFKGDDVEKKIEFLSGGEKARLSLCCMMLRPANLLILDEPTNHLDISSCEMLEEALQHFAGSVMVVSHDRYFISKVATSIVAIEDKKLVKYQGDYKFYMEKSEHMRAKVEARYVNGVEKI
;
A
#
# COMPACT_ATOMS: atom_id res chain seq x y z
N SER A 1 3.50 -22.46 -41.16
CA SER A 1 2.76 -21.48 -41.99
C SER A 1 3.76 -20.50 -42.60
N PRO A 2 3.43 -19.70 -43.63
CA PRO A 2 4.36 -18.71 -44.20
C PRO A 2 4.88 -17.72 -43.14
N ALA A 3 4.02 -17.35 -42.19
CA ALA A 3 4.38 -16.50 -41.04
C ALA A 3 5.39 -17.17 -40.10
N SER A 4 5.23 -18.48 -39.83
CA SER A 4 6.15 -19.24 -38.97
C SER A 4 7.52 -19.46 -39.63
N ALA A 5 7.58 -19.67 -40.94
CA ALA A 5 8.85 -19.78 -41.66
C ALA A 5 9.62 -18.45 -41.72
N ALA A 6 8.92 -17.31 -41.85
CA ALA A 6 9.52 -15.98 -41.80
C ALA A 6 10.03 -15.60 -40.40
N LEU A 7 9.36 -16.07 -39.34
CA LEU A 7 9.78 -15.91 -37.95
C LEU A 7 11.05 -16.71 -37.63
N GLU A 8 11.11 -17.98 -38.06
CA GLU A 8 12.33 -18.80 -37.92
C GLU A 8 13.53 -18.21 -38.69
N ALA A 9 13.29 -17.64 -39.88
CA ALA A 9 14.34 -16.96 -40.64
C ALA A 9 14.84 -15.66 -39.96
N LEU A 10 13.97 -14.96 -39.25
CA LEU A 10 14.31 -13.78 -38.45
C LEU A 10 15.17 -14.15 -37.24
N GLU A 11 14.79 -15.20 -36.51
CA GLU A 11 15.58 -15.70 -35.37
C GLU A 11 16.97 -16.16 -35.81
N ALA A 12 17.08 -16.82 -36.98
CA ALA A 12 18.38 -17.21 -37.54
C ALA A 12 19.24 -16.00 -37.97
N LEU A 13 18.63 -14.90 -38.42
CA LEU A 13 19.35 -13.67 -38.76
C LEU A 13 19.76 -12.86 -37.52
N ASP A 14 19.02 -12.96 -36.42
CA ASP A 14 19.38 -12.36 -35.12
C ASP A 14 20.54 -13.10 -34.46
N ALA A 15 20.61 -14.42 -34.61
CA ALA A 15 21.76 -15.21 -34.15
C ALA A 15 23.08 -14.84 -34.86
N LEU A 16 23.03 -14.47 -36.16
CA LEU A 16 24.20 -14.04 -36.93
C LEU A 16 24.75 -12.66 -36.50
N ASP A 17 23.98 -11.85 -35.79
CA ASP A 17 24.41 -10.55 -35.25
C ASP A 17 25.19 -10.69 -33.92
N ALA A 18 25.12 -11.86 -33.28
CA ALA A 18 25.67 -12.08 -31.94
C ALA A 18 27.11 -12.63 -31.93
N ASP A 19 27.54 -13.35 -32.98
CA ASP A 19 28.75 -14.18 -32.93
C ASP A 19 29.97 -13.67 -33.75
N GLU A 20 29.85 -12.68 -34.65
CA GLU A 20 31.00 -12.13 -35.39
C GLU A 20 30.95 -10.60 -35.61
N PRO A 21 32.10 -9.88 -35.61
CA PRO A 21 32.14 -8.45 -35.89
C PRO A 21 31.97 -8.17 -37.40
N LEU A 22 30.73 -7.91 -37.82
CA LEU A 22 30.36 -7.56 -39.20
C LEU A 22 30.82 -6.16 -39.61
N SER A 23 31.21 -5.97 -40.87
CA SER A 23 31.54 -4.64 -41.41
C SER A 23 30.29 -3.75 -41.53
N LYS A 24 30.46 -2.41 -41.55
CA LYS A 24 29.34 -1.45 -41.69
C LYS A 24 28.46 -1.68 -42.93
N LYS A 25 29.00 -2.32 -43.99
CA LYS A 25 28.24 -2.64 -45.20
C LYS A 25 27.40 -3.90 -45.00
N GLU A 26 27.95 -4.90 -44.31
CA GLU A 26 27.25 -6.15 -43.98
C GLU A 26 26.16 -5.93 -42.93
N GLN A 27 26.40 -5.07 -41.94
CA GLN A 27 25.37 -4.65 -40.98
C GLN A 27 24.16 -4.01 -41.69
N LYS A 28 24.40 -3.13 -42.68
CA LYS A 28 23.33 -2.53 -43.48
C LYS A 28 22.58 -3.55 -44.35
N GLU A 29 23.26 -4.57 -44.88
CA GLU A 29 22.59 -5.63 -45.62
C GLU A 29 21.79 -6.58 -44.72
N LEU A 30 22.31 -6.88 -43.53
CA LEU A 30 21.65 -7.69 -42.51
C LEU A 30 20.37 -6.99 -42.02
N GLU A 31 20.44 -5.70 -41.67
CA GLU A 31 19.26 -4.90 -41.30
C GLU A 31 18.21 -4.86 -42.42
N LYS A 32 18.66 -4.77 -43.68
CA LYS A 32 17.75 -4.77 -44.83
C LYS A 32 17.07 -6.13 -45.02
N LYS A 33 17.76 -7.24 -44.76
CA LYS A 33 17.18 -8.60 -44.75
C LYS A 33 16.20 -8.79 -43.59
N LYS A 34 16.57 -8.37 -42.37
CA LYS A 34 15.70 -8.42 -41.18
C LYS A 34 14.40 -7.63 -41.41
N LYS A 35 14.49 -6.42 -41.95
CA LYS A 35 13.30 -5.62 -42.30
C LYS A 35 12.40 -6.29 -43.35
N LYS A 36 12.99 -7.01 -44.32
CA LYS A 36 12.24 -7.71 -45.36
C LYS A 36 11.49 -8.92 -44.81
N GLU A 37 12.14 -9.73 -43.97
CA GLU A 37 11.50 -10.89 -43.33
C GLU A 37 10.46 -10.46 -42.30
N ALA A 38 10.69 -9.38 -41.56
CA ALA A 38 9.70 -8.81 -40.63
C ALA A 38 8.44 -8.32 -41.36
N ALA A 39 8.61 -7.67 -42.51
CA ALA A 39 7.49 -7.26 -43.35
C ALA A 39 6.73 -8.46 -43.93
N ALA A 40 7.43 -9.55 -44.29
CA ALA A 40 6.81 -10.78 -44.78
C ALA A 40 6.03 -11.52 -43.68
N ALA A 41 6.57 -11.58 -42.46
CA ALA A 41 5.88 -12.14 -41.29
C ALA A 41 4.62 -11.34 -40.94
N ALA A 42 4.70 -10.00 -40.98
CA ALA A 42 3.56 -9.12 -40.74
C ALA A 42 2.47 -9.28 -41.81
N ALA A 43 2.85 -9.33 -43.09
CA ALA A 43 1.90 -9.51 -44.19
C ALA A 43 1.23 -10.90 -44.20
N ALA A 44 1.91 -11.94 -43.69
CA ALA A 44 1.37 -13.30 -43.59
C ALA A 44 0.47 -13.51 -42.36
N ALA A 45 0.49 -12.60 -41.38
CA ALA A 45 -0.29 -12.66 -40.15
C ALA A 45 -1.68 -12.01 -40.25
N GLU A 46 -1.99 -11.29 -41.34
CA GLU A 46 -3.31 -10.65 -41.51
C GLU A 46 -4.33 -11.57 -42.22
N PRO A 47 -5.58 -11.69 -41.70
CA PRO A 47 -6.63 -12.43 -42.37
C PRO A 47 -7.21 -11.61 -43.55
N LYS A 48 -7.23 -12.21 -44.74
CA LYS A 48 -7.82 -11.63 -45.96
C LYS A 48 -9.28 -11.19 -45.76
N LYS A 49 -9.54 -9.87 -45.73
CA LYS A 49 -10.75 -9.23 -46.28
C LYS A 49 -10.38 -7.89 -46.91
N GLY A 50 -10.63 -7.77 -48.21
CA GLY A 50 -10.21 -6.63 -49.01
C GLY A 50 -11.01 -5.34 -48.77
N ASN A 51 -10.38 -4.21 -49.07
CA ASN A 51 -10.86 -3.21 -50.03
C ASN A 51 -9.94 -1.97 -50.07
N ALA A 52 -9.47 -1.63 -51.27
CA ALA A 52 -9.31 -0.28 -51.85
C ALA A 52 -8.79 0.89 -50.98
N LYS A 53 -7.98 0.65 -49.94
CA LYS A 53 -7.31 1.71 -49.14
C LYS A 53 -5.79 1.67 -49.17
N ASP A 54 -5.19 0.58 -49.66
CA ASP A 54 -3.74 0.40 -49.61
C ASP A 54 -2.99 1.18 -50.70
N ASP A 55 -3.69 1.65 -51.73
CA ASP A 55 -3.09 2.41 -52.83
C ASP A 55 -2.84 3.90 -52.50
N LEU A 56 -3.39 4.38 -51.37
CA LEU A 56 -3.17 5.75 -50.87
C LEU A 56 -2.07 5.82 -49.82
N LEU A 57 -1.81 4.72 -49.10
CA LEU A 57 -0.76 4.65 -48.08
C LEU A 57 0.62 4.38 -48.71
N ALA A 58 0.68 3.60 -49.80
CA ALA A 58 1.90 3.41 -50.59
C ALA A 58 2.35 4.69 -51.33
N LYS A 59 1.42 5.61 -51.66
CA LYS A 59 1.75 6.93 -52.25
C LYS A 59 2.12 8.00 -51.23
N ALA A 60 1.76 7.84 -49.97
CA ALA A 60 2.12 8.77 -48.90
C ALA A 60 3.54 8.50 -48.35
N LEU A 61 4.00 7.24 -48.36
CA LEU A 61 5.33 6.85 -47.87
C LEU A 61 6.46 7.02 -48.91
N ALA A 62 6.14 7.36 -50.16
CA ALA A 62 7.13 7.62 -51.21
C ALA A 62 7.50 9.12 -51.35
N ASN A 63 7.00 9.98 -50.46
CA ASN A 63 7.11 11.45 -50.61
C ASN A 63 7.79 12.17 -49.43
N GLU A 64 8.49 11.45 -48.54
CA GLU A 64 9.26 12.04 -47.43
C GLU A 64 10.80 11.98 -47.62
N GLU A 65 11.31 11.48 -48.74
CA GLU A 65 12.74 11.54 -49.09
C GLU A 65 13.00 12.35 -50.36
N ALA A 66 12.75 13.65 -50.31
CA ALA A 66 13.35 14.63 -51.21
C ALA A 66 13.06 16.05 -50.72
N MET A 67 13.98 16.65 -49.97
CA MET A 67 14.30 18.10 -49.97
C MET A 67 15.23 18.44 -48.78
N GLU A 68 16.51 18.08 -48.91
CA GLU A 68 17.61 18.84 -48.33
C GLU A 68 18.47 19.30 -49.50
N ASP A 69 18.35 20.58 -49.86
CA ASP A 69 19.42 21.46 -50.32
C ASP A 69 18.83 22.76 -50.89
N ASP A 70 19.54 23.85 -50.61
CA ASP A 70 19.42 25.24 -51.08
C ASP A 70 18.57 26.27 -50.27
N ALA A 71 19.31 27.26 -49.76
CA ALA A 71 18.91 28.63 -49.46
C ALA A 71 19.76 29.58 -50.34
N PRO A 72 19.48 30.89 -50.50
CA PRO A 72 18.43 31.71 -49.85
C PRO A 72 17.64 32.64 -50.80
N GLN A 73 16.40 33.03 -50.44
CA GLN A 73 15.90 34.41 -50.64
C GLN A 73 14.56 34.71 -49.93
N LYS A 74 14.62 35.70 -49.01
CA LYS A 74 13.63 36.68 -48.57
C LYS A 74 12.13 36.31 -48.56
N LYS A 75 11.60 36.14 -47.35
CA LYS A 75 10.38 36.81 -46.81
C LYS A 75 10.30 36.57 -45.30
N MET A 76 10.58 37.59 -44.48
CA MET A 76 10.40 37.51 -43.03
C MET A 76 8.92 37.31 -42.68
N SER A 77 8.67 36.44 -41.70
CA SER A 77 7.33 36.17 -41.22
C SER A 77 6.90 37.22 -40.19
N LYS A 78 5.62 37.61 -40.17
CA LYS A 78 5.02 38.54 -39.19
C LYS A 78 5.24 38.14 -37.71
N LYS A 79 5.69 36.91 -37.46
CA LYS A 79 5.95 36.37 -36.12
C LYS A 79 7.34 36.78 -35.61
N GLU A 80 8.31 36.91 -36.50
CA GLU A 80 9.67 37.38 -36.19
C GLU A 80 9.69 38.90 -35.95
N GLU A 81 8.82 39.65 -36.64
CA GLU A 81 8.66 41.09 -36.44
C GLU A 81 7.99 41.43 -35.09
N MET A 82 7.09 40.56 -34.59
CA MET A 82 6.55 40.67 -33.23
C MET A 82 7.58 40.28 -32.16
N LEU A 83 8.38 39.25 -32.42
CA LEU A 83 9.42 38.80 -31.47
C LEU A 83 10.52 39.85 -31.33
N ALA A 84 10.94 40.48 -32.43
CA ALA A 84 11.89 41.58 -32.43
C ALA A 84 11.34 42.85 -31.74
N LYS A 85 10.03 43.11 -31.85
CA LYS A 85 9.37 44.21 -31.11
C LYS A 85 9.22 43.93 -29.62
N ALA A 86 9.03 42.67 -29.23
CA ALA A 86 8.95 42.27 -27.82
C ALA A 86 10.34 42.34 -27.15
N LEU A 87 11.37 41.83 -27.82
CA LEU A 87 12.75 41.90 -27.34
C LEU A 87 13.31 43.33 -27.30
N ALA A 88 12.83 44.23 -28.18
CA ALA A 88 13.16 45.65 -28.12
C ALA A 88 12.42 46.41 -27.00
N LEU A 89 11.28 45.88 -26.50
CA LEU A 89 10.59 46.45 -25.35
C LEU A 89 11.23 46.00 -24.03
N GLU A 90 11.67 44.75 -23.94
CA GLU A 90 12.38 44.23 -22.75
C GLU A 90 13.77 44.88 -22.57
N ALA A 91 14.45 45.24 -23.66
CA ALA A 91 15.73 45.95 -23.60
C ALA A 91 15.62 47.44 -23.23
N MET A 92 14.40 47.99 -23.10
CA MET A 92 14.18 49.38 -22.68
C MET A 92 13.74 49.50 -21.21
N ASP A 93 13.45 48.39 -20.52
CA ASP A 93 13.03 48.35 -19.11
C ASP A 93 14.19 48.11 -18.10
N GLU A 94 15.39 47.76 -18.56
CA GLU A 94 16.57 47.51 -17.69
C GLU A 94 17.49 48.73 -17.46
N ALA A 95 17.07 49.94 -17.85
CA ALA A 95 17.87 51.13 -17.61
C ALA A 95 17.00 52.32 -17.18
N GLN A 96 16.52 52.31 -15.93
CA GLN A 96 16.29 53.51 -15.10
C GLN A 96 15.73 53.14 -13.70
N GLU A 97 16.64 52.96 -12.73
CA GLU A 97 16.34 53.19 -11.31
C GLU A 97 16.99 54.51 -10.89
N GLU A 98 16.17 55.55 -10.66
CA GLU A 98 16.37 56.55 -9.61
C GLU A 98 15.05 57.37 -9.43
N SER A 99 14.43 57.21 -8.26
CA SER A 99 13.22 57.87 -7.71
C SER A 99 13.44 59.41 -7.55
N PRO A 100 12.43 60.34 -7.54
CA PRO A 100 11.22 60.23 -6.72
C PRO A 100 9.89 60.94 -7.15
N TYR A 101 8.78 60.40 -6.60
CA TYR A 101 7.43 60.98 -6.38
C TYR A 101 6.66 61.65 -7.54
N LYS A 102 5.62 60.95 -8.04
CA LYS A 102 4.20 61.39 -8.09
C LYS A 102 3.31 60.24 -8.59
N GLU A 103 2.48 59.69 -7.70
CA GLU A 103 1.44 58.74 -8.08
C GLU A 103 0.31 59.45 -8.84
N GLU A 104 0.21 59.23 -10.15
CA GLU A 104 -1.03 59.46 -10.90
C GLU A 104 -1.80 58.13 -11.02
N LYS A 105 -2.91 58.02 -10.27
CA LYS A 105 -3.87 56.92 -10.41
C LYS A 105 -4.50 56.94 -11.82
N PRO A 106 -4.67 55.79 -12.49
CA PRO A 106 -5.38 55.75 -13.75
C PRO A 106 -6.85 56.12 -13.51
N LYS A 107 -7.35 57.14 -14.23
CA LYS A 107 -8.76 57.54 -14.18
C LYS A 107 -9.62 56.43 -14.80
N LEU A 108 -10.11 55.51 -13.97
CA LEU A 108 -11.15 54.56 -14.34
C LEU A 108 -12.40 55.32 -14.81
N SER A 109 -13.02 54.85 -15.89
CA SER A 109 -14.26 55.44 -16.38
C SER A 109 -15.39 55.27 -15.36
N LYS A 110 -16.36 56.20 -15.33
CA LYS A 110 -17.56 56.12 -14.46
C LYS A 110 -18.33 54.79 -14.59
N LYS A 111 -18.13 54.06 -15.70
CA LYS A 111 -18.76 52.77 -15.96
C LYS A 111 -18.01 51.61 -15.28
N GLU A 112 -16.69 51.70 -15.17
CA GLU A 112 -15.83 50.71 -14.50
C GLU A 112 -15.91 50.84 -12.98
N LEU A 113 -15.96 52.06 -12.45
CA LEU A 113 -16.20 52.30 -11.01
C LEU A 113 -17.55 51.72 -10.55
N LYS A 114 -18.62 51.95 -11.32
CA LYS A 114 -19.94 51.33 -11.03
C LYS A 114 -19.94 49.80 -11.15
N ALA A 115 -19.08 49.22 -11.98
CA ALA A 115 -18.98 47.77 -12.12
C ALA A 115 -18.20 47.14 -10.95
N LEU A 116 -17.19 47.84 -10.43
CA LEU A 116 -16.42 47.47 -9.24
C LEU A 116 -17.28 47.57 -7.98
N GLU A 117 -18.00 48.67 -7.77
CA GLU A 117 -18.94 48.83 -6.64
C GLU A 117 -20.00 47.72 -6.62
N LYS A 118 -20.56 47.38 -7.79
CA LYS A 118 -21.57 46.33 -7.91
C LYS A 118 -21.00 44.91 -7.69
N LYS A 119 -19.70 44.72 -7.93
CA LYS A 119 -18.99 43.47 -7.62
C LYS A 119 -18.72 43.36 -6.13
N GLU A 120 -18.22 44.42 -5.49
CA GLU A 120 -17.96 44.46 -4.05
C GLU A 120 -19.25 44.29 -3.25
N GLN A 121 -20.36 44.92 -3.67
CA GLN A 121 -21.66 44.78 -3.01
C GLN A 121 -22.18 43.34 -3.07
N LYS A 122 -22.02 42.65 -4.21
CA LYS A 122 -22.34 41.22 -4.34
C LYS A 122 -21.41 40.32 -3.52
N GLN A 123 -20.17 40.72 -3.29
CA GLN A 123 -19.22 39.99 -2.46
C GLN A 123 -19.59 40.11 -0.98
N ARG A 124 -19.92 41.33 -0.53
CA ARG A 124 -20.42 41.59 0.83
C ARG A 124 -21.72 40.84 1.13
N GLU A 125 -22.69 40.84 0.22
CA GLU A 125 -23.93 40.05 0.38
C GLU A 125 -23.67 38.53 0.45
N LYS A 126 -22.66 38.03 -0.27
CA LYS A 126 -22.27 36.61 -0.21
C LYS A 126 -21.58 36.27 1.12
N GLU A 127 -20.73 37.15 1.62
CA GLU A 127 -20.06 36.97 2.91
C GLU A 127 -21.04 37.07 4.08
N GLU A 128 -21.99 38.01 4.03
CA GLU A 128 -23.03 38.14 5.05
C GLU A 128 -23.96 36.92 5.08
N LYS A 129 -24.32 36.36 3.91
CA LYS A 129 -25.06 35.08 3.84
C LYS A 129 -24.25 33.90 4.38
N LYS A 130 -22.94 33.86 4.15
CA LYS A 130 -22.06 32.82 4.73
C LYS A 130 -21.93 32.97 6.25
N ARG A 131 -21.87 34.20 6.75
CA ARG A 131 -21.79 34.50 8.19
C ARG A 131 -23.10 34.13 8.90
N LYS A 132 -24.26 34.53 8.37
CA LYS A 132 -25.58 34.12 8.90
C LYS A 132 -25.75 32.61 8.91
N LYS A 133 -25.22 31.89 7.91
CA LYS A 133 -25.24 30.42 7.85
C LYS A 133 -24.28 29.77 8.85
N ARG A 134 -23.16 30.43 9.23
CA ARG A 134 -22.24 29.96 10.28
C ARG A 134 -22.82 30.20 11.67
N GLU A 135 -23.42 31.37 11.91
CA GLU A 135 -24.10 31.70 13.17
C GLU A 135 -25.29 30.74 13.40
N GLN A 136 -26.07 30.44 12.36
CA GLN A 136 -27.17 29.47 12.44
C GLN A 136 -26.69 28.02 12.66
N ASN A 137 -25.48 27.65 12.21
CA ASN A 137 -24.89 26.34 12.49
C ASN A 137 -24.22 26.26 13.87
N GLN A 138 -23.73 27.38 14.41
CA GLN A 138 -23.18 27.43 15.77
C GLN A 138 -24.28 27.37 16.84
N GLN A 139 -25.47 27.88 16.53
CA GLN A 139 -26.61 27.84 17.45
C GLN A 139 -27.22 26.43 17.58
N VAL A 140 -26.98 25.53 16.61
CA VAL A 140 -27.42 24.12 16.64
C VAL A 140 -26.41 23.21 17.36
N MET A 141 -25.19 23.70 17.62
CA MET A 141 -24.11 22.93 18.27
C MET A 141 -23.96 23.25 19.76
N ALA A 142 -24.79 24.14 20.32
CA ALA A 142 -24.69 24.59 21.71
C ALA A 142 -25.83 24.11 22.61
N GLU A 143 -26.72 23.23 22.12
CA GLU A 143 -27.84 22.67 22.89
C GLU A 143 -27.70 21.17 23.22
N ASP A 144 -26.53 20.54 22.98
CA ASP A 144 -26.37 19.08 23.13
C ASP A 144 -25.17 18.64 23.99
N ASP A 145 -24.75 19.48 24.95
CA ASP A 145 -23.72 19.07 25.91
C ASP A 145 -23.96 19.66 27.31
N GLY A 146 -24.34 18.81 28.26
CA GLY A 146 -24.50 19.18 29.67
C GLY A 146 -25.19 18.13 30.53
N GLY A 147 -24.44 17.13 30.99
CA GLY A 147 -24.86 16.21 32.05
C GLY A 147 -23.81 16.09 33.16
N ASP A 148 -24.25 16.44 34.38
CA ASP A 148 -23.80 16.06 35.72
C ASP A 148 -22.53 16.67 36.37
N THR A 149 -22.76 17.56 37.36
CA THR A 149 -22.54 17.26 38.80
C THR A 149 -23.04 18.41 39.72
N GLU A 150 -23.73 18.03 40.82
CA GLU A 150 -24.34 18.84 41.90
C GLU A 150 -23.32 19.30 43.01
N PRO A 151 -23.73 19.89 44.17
CA PRO A 151 -24.52 21.12 44.42
C PRO A 151 -23.91 22.04 45.53
N ALA A 152 -24.39 23.29 45.70
CA ALA A 152 -24.64 23.95 47.02
C ALA A 152 -25.06 25.45 46.92
N GLU A 153 -26.20 25.75 47.58
CA GLU A 153 -26.64 26.92 48.37
C GLU A 153 -26.20 28.37 48.06
N GLU A 154 -27.15 29.26 47.73
CA GLU A 154 -27.71 30.34 48.59
C GLU A 154 -28.51 31.39 47.76
N THR A 155 -29.71 31.72 48.23
CA THR A 155 -30.72 32.70 47.74
C THR A 155 -30.49 34.12 48.32
N PRO A 156 -31.37 35.18 48.18
CA PRO A 156 -32.51 35.45 47.27
C PRO A 156 -32.58 36.93 46.73
N THR A 157 -33.72 37.26 46.10
CA THR A 157 -34.47 38.55 46.04
C THR A 157 -34.48 39.27 44.68
N GLU A 158 -35.58 39.78 44.11
CA GLU A 158 -37.04 39.78 44.38
C GLU A 158 -37.75 40.34 43.10
N ASP A 159 -38.77 39.63 42.58
CA ASP A 159 -40.13 40.05 42.14
C ASP A 159 -40.40 41.25 41.16
N PRO A 160 -41.62 41.37 40.56
CA PRO A 160 -42.48 40.34 39.95
C PRO A 160 -43.20 40.79 38.63
N GLU A 161 -43.68 39.79 37.86
CA GLU A 161 -44.93 39.73 37.05
C GLU A 161 -45.23 40.73 35.89
N PRO A 162 -46.13 40.42 34.90
CA PRO A 162 -47.19 39.41 34.92
C PRO A 162 -47.31 38.46 33.71
N VAL A 163 -48.13 37.44 33.95
CA VAL A 163 -48.55 36.32 33.12
C VAL A 163 -49.60 36.75 32.09
N VAL A 164 -49.45 36.30 30.83
CA VAL A 164 -50.59 36.08 29.91
C VAL A 164 -50.35 34.76 29.19
N ALA A 165 -51.36 33.89 29.28
CA ALA A 165 -51.38 32.53 28.77
C ALA A 165 -51.40 32.48 27.23
N GLU A 166 -50.67 31.53 26.64
CA GLU A 166 -50.86 31.10 25.26
C GLU A 166 -50.66 29.58 25.10
N GLU A 167 -51.35 29.07 24.10
CA GLU A 167 -51.80 27.70 23.89
C GLU A 167 -50.71 26.64 23.73
N VAL A 168 -51.00 25.44 24.23
CA VAL A 168 -50.21 24.22 24.04
C VAL A 168 -50.26 23.81 22.56
N ALA A 169 -49.21 24.14 21.81
CA ALA A 169 -48.92 23.53 20.52
C ALA A 169 -47.97 22.33 20.73
N THR A 170 -48.43 21.14 20.34
CA THR A 170 -47.64 19.91 20.29
C THR A 170 -46.34 20.10 19.51
N PRO A 171 -45.19 19.54 19.97
CA PRO A 171 -43.95 19.65 19.22
C PRO A 171 -44.05 18.82 17.94
N VAL A 172 -43.87 19.50 16.80
CA VAL A 172 -43.60 18.86 15.52
C VAL A 172 -42.23 18.19 15.66
N GLN A 173 -42.20 16.86 15.60
CA GLN A 173 -40.96 16.09 15.49
C GLN A 173 -40.18 16.59 14.28
N GLU A 174 -39.02 17.21 14.51
CA GLU A 174 -38.03 17.43 13.46
C GLU A 174 -37.57 16.06 12.95
N VAL A 175 -37.99 15.72 11.74
CA VAL A 175 -37.51 14.53 11.04
C VAL A 175 -36.04 14.78 10.71
N GLU A 176 -35.14 14.15 11.46
CA GLU A 176 -33.72 14.10 11.14
C GLU A 176 -33.53 13.72 9.66
N LYS A 177 -32.67 14.46 8.97
CA LYS A 177 -32.38 14.18 7.56
C LYS A 177 -31.74 12.79 7.49
N PRO A 178 -32.28 11.85 6.69
CA PRO A 178 -31.74 10.50 6.64
C PRO A 178 -30.28 10.52 6.22
N THR A 179 -29.45 9.80 6.96
CA THR A 179 -28.02 9.65 6.66
C THR A 179 -27.84 9.02 5.28
N LEU A 180 -26.65 9.13 4.70
CA LEU A 180 -26.36 8.53 3.39
C LEU A 180 -26.50 7.00 3.47
N GLU A 181 -26.21 6.42 4.64
CA GLU A 181 -26.45 5.02 4.99
C GLU A 181 -27.95 4.67 5.01
N ASP A 182 -28.81 5.50 5.61
CA ASP A 182 -30.27 5.28 5.62
C ASP A 182 -30.90 5.37 4.23
N LYS A 183 -30.35 6.21 3.36
CA LYS A 183 -30.78 6.32 1.95
C LYS A 183 -30.37 5.09 1.14
N ILE A 184 -29.15 4.59 1.34
CA ILE A 184 -28.66 3.38 0.68
C ILE A 184 -29.42 2.14 1.18
N ARG A 185 -29.69 2.04 2.49
CA ARG A 185 -30.50 0.96 3.10
C ARG A 185 -31.96 0.96 2.65
N LYS A 186 -32.52 2.11 2.23
CA LYS A 186 -33.86 2.20 1.64
C LYS A 186 -33.93 1.72 0.18
N GLU A 187 -32.83 1.82 -0.57
CA GLU A 187 -32.80 1.46 -1.99
C GLU A 187 -32.31 0.04 -2.28
N ARG A 188 -31.65 -0.64 -1.33
CA ARG A 188 -31.09 -1.99 -1.48
C ARG A 188 -31.51 -2.92 -0.33
N PRO A 189 -31.73 -4.22 -0.59
CA PRO A 189 -32.11 -5.17 0.46
C PRO A 189 -31.04 -5.22 1.56
N PRO A 190 -31.44 -5.48 2.82
CA PRO A 190 -30.51 -5.59 3.93
C PRO A 190 -29.52 -6.75 3.70
N PRO A 191 -28.28 -6.63 4.20
CA PRO A 191 -27.27 -7.66 4.06
C PRO A 191 -27.75 -9.00 4.65
N ARG A 192 -27.49 -10.11 3.95
CA ARG A 192 -27.78 -11.46 4.46
C ARG A 192 -26.57 -12.36 4.31
N ILE A 193 -26.29 -13.12 5.36
CA ILE A 193 -25.39 -14.27 5.26
C ILE A 193 -26.20 -15.40 4.63
N ARG A 194 -25.86 -15.79 3.39
CA ARG A 194 -26.51 -16.91 2.70
C ARG A 194 -25.62 -18.14 2.78
N VAL A 195 -26.23 -19.29 3.02
CA VAL A 195 -25.52 -20.57 2.94
C VAL A 195 -26.01 -21.29 1.71
N MET A 196 -25.08 -21.63 0.81
CA MET A 196 -25.34 -22.49 -0.34
C MET A 196 -24.55 -23.77 -0.16
N GLU A 197 -25.23 -24.83 0.30
CA GLU A 197 -24.60 -26.13 0.47
C GLU A 197 -24.18 -26.69 -0.89
N SER A 198 -22.87 -26.91 -1.04
CA SER A 198 -22.35 -27.58 -2.23
C SER A 198 -22.61 -29.09 -2.13
N THR A 199 -22.88 -29.73 -3.27
CA THR A 199 -23.08 -31.19 -3.35
C THR A 199 -21.77 -31.99 -3.38
N GLN A 200 -20.61 -31.32 -3.39
CA GLN A 200 -19.29 -31.96 -3.42
C GLN A 200 -18.71 -32.07 -2.00
N PRO A 201 -18.35 -33.28 -1.53
CA PRO A 201 -17.72 -33.46 -0.22
C PRO A 201 -16.34 -32.80 -0.19
N GLY A 202 -16.07 -31.99 0.85
CA GLY A 202 -14.80 -31.29 1.05
C GLY A 202 -14.64 -29.98 0.26
N TYR A 203 -15.66 -29.54 -0.47
CA TYR A 203 -15.63 -28.25 -1.17
C TYR A 203 -15.98 -27.10 -0.20
N THR A 204 -15.04 -26.17 -0.05
CA THR A 204 -15.13 -25.01 0.81
C THR A 204 -15.10 -23.78 -0.07
N SER A 205 -16.11 -22.91 0.06
CA SER A 205 -16.11 -21.62 -0.63
C SER A 205 -16.70 -20.53 0.23
N LEU A 206 -16.10 -19.35 0.15
CA LEU A 206 -16.57 -18.14 0.80
C LEU A 206 -16.55 -17.00 -0.23
N ARG A 207 -17.69 -16.34 -0.42
CA ARG A 207 -17.86 -15.36 -1.49
C ARG A 207 -18.57 -14.11 -0.99
N MET A 208 -18.14 -12.97 -1.49
CA MET A 208 -18.83 -11.69 -1.37
C MET A 208 -19.59 -11.42 -2.66
N GLU A 209 -20.85 -10.99 -2.55
CA GLU A 209 -21.69 -10.62 -3.69
C GLU A 209 -22.30 -9.24 -3.49
N GLY A 210 -21.87 -8.29 -4.32
CA GLY A 210 -22.38 -6.91 -4.32
C GLY A 210 -22.14 -6.14 -3.02
N ILE A 211 -21.02 -6.42 -2.34
CA ILE A 211 -20.74 -5.81 -1.04
C ILE A 211 -20.44 -4.32 -1.16
N GLY A 212 -21.12 -3.53 -0.36
CA GLY A 212 -20.87 -2.10 -0.20
C GLY A 212 -20.76 -1.71 1.27
N ILE A 213 -19.77 -0.87 1.58
CA ILE A 213 -19.55 -0.32 2.91
C ILE A 213 -19.37 1.18 2.83
N THR A 214 -20.10 1.88 3.69
CA THR A 214 -19.94 3.32 3.92
C THR A 214 -19.49 3.54 5.36
N PHE A 215 -18.47 4.37 5.56
CA PHE A 215 -18.05 4.85 6.87
C PHE A 215 -18.11 6.38 6.87
N ARG A 216 -18.79 6.99 7.84
CA ARG A 216 -18.83 8.46 8.03
C ARG A 216 -19.14 9.23 6.72
N ASN A 217 -20.13 8.76 5.95
CA ASN A 217 -20.53 9.27 4.62
C ASN A 217 -19.49 9.12 3.49
N GLN A 218 -18.41 8.36 3.68
CA GLN A 218 -17.48 7.98 2.63
C GLN A 218 -17.66 6.49 2.27
N GLU A 219 -17.98 6.23 1.01
CA GLU A 219 -18.16 4.88 0.49
C GLU A 219 -16.77 4.26 0.23
N VAL A 220 -16.38 3.28 1.05
CA VAL A 220 -15.07 2.62 1.01
C VAL A 220 -15.09 1.44 0.04
N LEU A 221 -16.16 0.64 0.06
CA LEU A 221 -16.35 -0.51 -0.84
C LEU A 221 -17.60 -0.32 -1.69
N LYS A 222 -17.51 -0.67 -2.97
CA LYS A 222 -18.53 -0.45 -4.00
C LYS A 222 -18.73 -1.71 -4.84
N ASP A 223 -19.85 -2.39 -4.63
CA ASP A 223 -20.28 -3.53 -5.45
C ASP A 223 -19.21 -4.63 -5.56
N VAL A 224 -18.56 -4.92 -4.44
CA VAL A 224 -17.44 -5.87 -4.37
C VAL A 224 -17.98 -7.29 -4.50
N THR A 225 -17.54 -7.98 -5.55
CA THR A 225 -17.92 -9.37 -5.83
C THR A 225 -16.68 -10.19 -6.14
N TRP A 226 -16.28 -11.05 -5.22
CA TRP A 226 -15.22 -12.05 -5.41
C TRP A 226 -15.29 -13.11 -4.31
N GLY A 227 -14.60 -14.24 -4.49
CA GLY A 227 -14.57 -15.29 -3.47
C GLY A 227 -13.38 -16.24 -3.55
N VAL A 228 -13.21 -17.00 -2.47
CA VAL A 228 -12.19 -18.03 -2.31
C VAL A 228 -12.83 -19.41 -2.37
N GLN A 229 -12.15 -20.36 -3.00
CA GLN A 229 -12.58 -21.76 -3.16
C GLN A 229 -11.48 -22.73 -2.71
N THR A 230 -11.81 -24.02 -2.58
CA THR A 230 -10.83 -25.06 -2.25
C THR A 230 -9.62 -25.01 -3.18
N GLY A 231 -8.41 -24.89 -2.62
CA GLY A 231 -7.14 -24.81 -3.37
C GLY A 231 -6.73 -23.41 -3.83
N ASP A 232 -7.57 -22.38 -3.63
CA ASP A 232 -7.20 -21.01 -3.95
C ASP A 232 -6.27 -20.40 -2.90
N ARG A 233 -5.22 -19.72 -3.37
CA ARG A 233 -4.39 -18.82 -2.58
C ARG A 233 -4.49 -17.43 -3.19
N ILE A 234 -5.34 -16.60 -2.59
CA ILE A 234 -5.70 -15.29 -3.14
C ILE A 234 -4.83 -14.21 -2.51
N GLY A 235 -4.11 -13.44 -3.32
CA GLY A 235 -3.46 -12.21 -2.89
C GLY A 235 -4.39 -11.02 -3.06
N LEU A 236 -4.74 -10.33 -1.97
CA LEU A 236 -5.55 -9.11 -2.00
C LEU A 236 -4.63 -7.88 -2.01
N VAL A 237 -4.52 -7.23 -3.16
CA VAL A 237 -3.64 -6.08 -3.39
C VAL A 237 -4.45 -4.80 -3.61
N GLY A 238 -3.89 -3.66 -3.25
CA GLY A 238 -4.54 -2.37 -3.44
C GLY A 238 -3.88 -1.25 -2.63
N GLN A 239 -4.22 0.00 -2.98
CA GLN A 239 -3.73 1.19 -2.27
C GLN A 239 -4.12 1.16 -0.79
N ASN A 240 -3.38 1.89 0.03
CA ASN A 240 -3.75 2.08 1.42
C ASN A 240 -5.10 2.83 1.51
N GLY A 241 -5.98 2.36 2.39
CA GLY A 241 -7.36 2.86 2.46
C GLY A 241 -8.32 2.30 1.41
N ALA A 242 -7.91 1.35 0.56
CA ALA A 242 -8.83 0.66 -0.38
C ALA A 242 -9.80 -0.33 0.30
N GLY A 243 -9.72 -0.51 1.62
CA GLY A 243 -10.59 -1.39 2.39
C GLY A 243 -10.16 -2.87 2.41
N LYS A 244 -8.85 -3.17 2.30
CA LYS A 244 -8.31 -4.56 2.32
C LYS A 244 -8.64 -5.28 3.64
N THR A 245 -8.18 -4.73 4.77
CA THR A 245 -8.50 -5.22 6.13
C THR A 245 -10.00 -5.22 6.38
N THR A 246 -10.73 -4.22 5.88
CA THR A 246 -12.21 -4.18 5.99
C THR A 246 -12.85 -5.39 5.31
N GLN A 247 -12.40 -5.77 4.11
CA GLN A 247 -12.88 -6.96 3.42
C GLN A 247 -12.56 -8.24 4.21
N LEU A 248 -11.36 -8.36 4.80
CA LEU A 248 -11.03 -9.50 5.65
C LEU A 248 -11.96 -9.59 6.88
N ARG A 249 -12.26 -8.47 7.54
CA ARG A 249 -13.18 -8.45 8.70
C ARG A 249 -14.60 -8.86 8.32
N ILE A 250 -15.08 -8.48 7.13
CA ILE A 250 -16.38 -8.94 6.61
C ILE A 250 -16.38 -10.45 6.39
N LEU A 251 -15.32 -10.97 5.78
CA LEU A 251 -15.17 -12.41 5.50
C LEU A 251 -15.03 -13.24 6.79
N ALA A 252 -14.34 -12.70 7.80
CA ALA A 252 -14.24 -13.27 9.14
C ALA A 252 -15.59 -13.24 9.90
N GLY A 253 -16.52 -12.37 9.49
CA GLY A 253 -17.81 -12.17 10.17
C GLY A 253 -17.74 -11.20 11.35
N GLU A 254 -16.64 -10.44 11.48
CA GLU A 254 -16.47 -9.41 12.52
C GLU A 254 -17.19 -8.10 12.16
N LEU A 255 -17.43 -7.85 10.87
CA LEU A 255 -18.06 -6.65 10.37
C LEU A 255 -19.20 -6.98 9.41
N GLU A 256 -20.39 -6.46 9.69
CA GLU A 256 -21.53 -6.60 8.78
C GLU A 256 -21.45 -5.57 7.65
N PRO A 257 -21.61 -5.98 6.37
CA PRO A 257 -21.59 -5.05 5.26
C PRO A 257 -22.86 -4.18 5.24
N THR A 258 -22.76 -2.94 4.75
CA THR A 258 -23.95 -2.07 4.64
C THR A 258 -24.94 -2.58 3.60
N THR A 259 -24.42 -3.18 2.52
CA THR A 259 -25.19 -3.78 1.41
C THR A 259 -24.47 -5.00 0.86
N GLY A 260 -25.19 -5.89 0.17
CA GLY A 260 -24.64 -7.11 -0.42
C GLY A 260 -24.73 -8.32 0.52
N ASP A 261 -24.37 -9.48 0.00
CA ASP A 261 -24.49 -10.76 0.71
C ASP A 261 -23.13 -11.45 0.83
N VAL A 262 -22.89 -12.10 1.97
CA VAL A 262 -21.76 -13.02 2.17
C VAL A 262 -22.29 -14.44 2.01
N VAL A 263 -21.77 -15.17 1.03
CA VAL A 263 -22.19 -16.53 0.70
C VAL A 263 -21.16 -17.53 1.25
N LYS A 264 -21.60 -18.43 2.13
CA LYS A 264 -20.78 -19.51 2.70
C LYS A 264 -21.20 -20.86 2.10
N SER A 265 -20.24 -21.76 1.85
CA SER A 265 -20.55 -23.12 1.37
C SER A 265 -21.13 -24.04 2.44
N SER A 266 -20.91 -23.73 3.72
CA SER A 266 -21.45 -24.48 4.86
C SER A 266 -21.70 -23.55 6.05
N LYS A 267 -22.65 -23.92 6.92
CA LYS A 267 -22.85 -23.29 8.24
C LYS A 267 -21.69 -23.59 9.20
N SER A 268 -21.03 -24.74 9.04
CA SER A 268 -19.90 -25.17 9.88
C SER A 268 -18.55 -24.63 9.43
N LEU A 269 -18.53 -23.71 8.46
CA LEU A 269 -17.30 -23.18 7.88
C LEU A 269 -16.55 -22.32 8.91
N ARG A 270 -15.38 -22.81 9.34
CA ARG A 270 -14.49 -22.12 10.27
C ARG A 270 -13.53 -21.22 9.50
N VAL A 271 -13.64 -19.91 9.71
CA VAL A 271 -12.69 -18.92 9.19
C VAL A 271 -11.80 -18.48 10.34
N ALA A 272 -10.49 -18.53 10.16
CA ALA A 272 -9.57 -17.96 11.13
C ALA A 272 -8.73 -16.85 10.48
N MET A 273 -8.53 -15.78 11.21
CA MET A 273 -7.82 -14.59 10.77
C MET A 273 -6.59 -14.35 11.62
N LEU A 274 -5.45 -14.16 10.98
CA LEU A 274 -4.25 -13.59 11.57
C LEU A 274 -4.28 -12.08 11.30
N ARG A 275 -4.37 -11.30 12.38
CA ARG A 275 -4.42 -9.84 12.33
C ARG A 275 -3.01 -9.26 12.28
N GLN A 276 -2.86 -8.06 11.74
CA GLN A 276 -1.57 -7.38 11.67
C GLN A 276 -0.95 -7.13 13.06
N GLU A 277 -1.77 -6.78 14.06
CA GLU A 277 -1.35 -6.46 15.45
C GLU A 277 -1.35 -7.69 16.37
N PHE A 278 -1.33 -8.92 15.84
CA PHE A 278 -1.45 -10.14 16.66
C PHE A 278 -0.34 -10.25 17.72
N VAL A 279 0.84 -9.66 17.49
CA VAL A 279 1.95 -9.68 18.46
C VAL A 279 1.54 -9.00 19.76
N ASP A 280 0.71 -7.96 19.68
CA ASP A 280 0.22 -7.21 20.85
C ASP A 280 -0.87 -7.98 21.60
N GLU A 281 -1.50 -8.97 20.97
CA GLU A 281 -2.46 -9.88 21.61
C GLU A 281 -1.75 -10.98 22.44
N LEU A 282 -0.43 -11.17 22.27
CA LEU A 282 0.33 -12.20 22.99
C LEU A 282 0.69 -11.75 24.41
N ILE A 283 0.47 -12.65 25.38
CA ILE A 283 0.86 -12.40 26.77
C ILE A 283 2.31 -12.83 26.99
N LEU A 284 3.21 -11.84 27.07
CA LEU A 284 4.66 -12.05 27.15
C LEU A 284 5.12 -12.82 28.40
N THR A 285 4.30 -12.85 29.46
CA THR A 285 4.62 -13.53 30.73
C THR A 285 4.25 -15.00 30.75
N ARG A 286 3.55 -15.51 29.74
CA ARG A 286 3.20 -16.94 29.63
C ARG A 286 4.30 -17.74 28.97
N THR A 287 4.31 -19.04 29.21
CA THR A 287 5.14 -19.96 28.40
C THR A 287 4.54 -20.15 27.01
N LEU A 288 5.35 -20.59 26.06
CA LEU A 288 4.87 -20.92 24.71
C LEU A 288 3.69 -21.92 24.75
N ARG A 289 3.82 -22.98 25.57
CA ARG A 289 2.78 -23.99 25.72
C ARG A 289 1.48 -23.41 26.29
N GLU A 290 1.58 -22.60 27.34
CA GLU A 290 0.40 -21.92 27.93
C GLU A 290 -0.29 -21.01 26.92
N GLU A 291 0.48 -20.27 26.14
CA GLU A 291 -0.05 -19.32 25.15
C GLU A 291 -0.72 -20.03 23.97
N MET A 292 -0.22 -21.20 23.56
CA MET A 292 -0.85 -22.06 22.56
C MET A 292 -2.13 -22.72 23.10
N LEU A 293 -2.12 -23.16 24.36
CA LEU A 293 -3.30 -23.72 25.03
C LEU A 293 -4.39 -22.67 25.28
N SER A 294 -4.03 -21.38 25.35
CA SER A 294 -4.99 -20.28 25.52
C SER A 294 -6.00 -20.15 24.38
N VAL A 295 -5.81 -20.84 23.25
CA VAL A 295 -6.81 -20.89 22.18
C VAL A 295 -8.06 -21.67 22.63
N PHE A 296 -7.89 -22.59 23.58
CA PHE A 296 -8.92 -23.50 24.08
C PHE A 296 -9.40 -23.08 25.49
N ASP A 297 -9.71 -21.80 25.68
CA ASP A 297 -10.12 -21.25 27.00
C ASP A 297 -11.37 -21.94 27.57
N GLU A 298 -12.32 -22.33 26.72
CA GLU A 298 -13.53 -23.04 27.16
C GLU A 298 -13.20 -24.47 27.61
N GLU A 299 -12.39 -25.18 26.83
CA GLU A 299 -11.98 -26.55 27.11
C GLU A 299 -11.09 -26.62 28.36
N ASN A 300 -10.19 -25.65 28.52
CA ASN A 300 -9.34 -25.54 29.72
C ASN A 300 -10.17 -25.24 30.97
N LYS A 301 -11.25 -24.45 30.86
CA LYS A 301 -12.19 -24.26 31.97
C LYS A 301 -12.87 -25.55 32.37
N ILE A 302 -13.31 -26.37 31.41
CA ILE A 302 -13.93 -27.67 31.71
C ILE A 302 -12.94 -28.57 32.47
N LEU A 303 -11.65 -28.60 32.08
CA LEU A 303 -10.64 -29.35 32.82
C LEU A 303 -10.40 -28.81 34.24
N GLN A 304 -10.39 -27.49 34.41
CA GLN A 304 -10.24 -26.86 35.72
C GLN A 304 -11.45 -27.17 36.60
N ASP A 305 -12.68 -26.99 36.09
CA ASP A 305 -13.91 -27.30 36.80
C ASP A 305 -13.99 -28.79 37.19
N LEU A 306 -13.48 -29.68 36.35
CA LEU A 306 -13.42 -31.11 36.62
C LEU A 306 -12.41 -31.41 37.74
N LYS A 307 -11.21 -30.80 37.71
CA LYS A 307 -10.24 -30.91 38.81
C LYS A 307 -10.78 -30.32 40.11
N ASP A 308 -11.44 -29.17 40.06
CA ASP A 308 -12.05 -28.53 41.22
C ASP A 308 -13.15 -29.41 41.83
N ALA A 309 -13.96 -30.07 40.99
CA ALA A 309 -14.98 -31.02 41.45
C ALA A 309 -14.35 -32.30 42.05
N GLU A 310 -13.24 -32.79 41.48
CA GLU A 310 -12.46 -33.90 42.05
C GLU A 310 -11.85 -33.54 43.41
N GLU A 311 -11.30 -32.33 43.55
CA GLU A 311 -10.77 -31.81 44.80
C GLU A 311 -11.88 -31.58 45.85
N GLU A 312 -13.05 -31.05 45.44
CA GLU A 312 -14.21 -30.90 46.33
C GLU A 312 -14.66 -32.27 46.85
N LEU A 313 -14.76 -33.28 45.97
CA LEU A 313 -15.10 -34.65 46.35
C LEU A 313 -14.07 -35.27 47.31
N ALA A 314 -12.77 -35.06 47.04
CA ALA A 314 -11.69 -35.55 47.90
C ALA A 314 -11.69 -34.87 49.28
N SER A 315 -12.11 -33.60 49.36
CA SER A 315 -12.14 -32.82 50.60
C SER A 315 -13.29 -33.18 51.54
N LEU A 316 -14.36 -33.77 51.01
CA LEU A 316 -15.60 -34.09 51.75
C LEU A 316 -15.43 -35.24 52.76
N GLY A 317 -14.41 -36.08 52.61
CA GLY A 317 -14.10 -37.19 53.53
C GLY A 317 -15.23 -38.22 53.70
N ASP A 318 -15.08 -39.17 54.62
CA ASP A 318 -16.05 -40.27 54.85
C ASP A 318 -17.34 -39.83 55.59
N GLU A 319 -17.41 -38.59 56.09
CA GLU A 319 -18.56 -38.04 56.86
C GLU A 319 -19.47 -37.12 56.02
N ALA A 320 -19.35 -37.18 54.69
CA ALA A 320 -20.06 -36.31 53.76
C ALA A 320 -21.58 -36.53 53.71
N ASP A 321 -22.33 -35.44 53.50
CA ASP A 321 -23.76 -35.48 53.22
C ASP A 321 -24.03 -36.20 51.88
N PRO A 322 -24.80 -37.31 51.87
CA PRO A 322 -25.05 -38.10 50.66
C PRO A 322 -25.65 -37.30 49.50
N GLU A 323 -26.47 -36.28 49.79
CA GLU A 323 -27.08 -35.43 48.75
C GLU A 323 -26.04 -34.54 48.08
N ARG A 324 -25.09 -33.99 48.84
CA ARG A 324 -24.03 -33.13 48.32
C ARG A 324 -23.00 -33.93 47.52
N MET A 325 -22.69 -35.15 47.97
CA MET A 325 -21.82 -36.06 47.22
C MET A 325 -22.45 -36.44 45.88
N GLN A 326 -23.75 -36.72 45.84
CA GLN A 326 -24.45 -37.03 44.58
C GLN A 326 -24.43 -35.84 43.61
N GLN A 327 -24.63 -34.61 44.09
CA GLN A 327 -24.57 -33.40 43.25
C GLN A 327 -23.19 -33.20 42.59
N ILE A 328 -22.11 -33.47 43.33
CA ILE A 328 -20.74 -33.36 42.79
C ILE A 328 -20.49 -34.45 41.76
N LEU A 329 -20.92 -35.68 42.03
CA LEU A 329 -20.80 -36.79 41.07
C LEU A 329 -21.60 -36.52 39.78
N ASP A 330 -22.82 -35.98 39.89
CA ASP A 330 -23.64 -35.61 38.74
C ASP A 330 -22.96 -34.49 37.92
N ARG A 331 -22.42 -33.44 38.60
CA ARG A 331 -21.65 -32.37 37.94
C ARG A 331 -20.37 -32.90 37.26
N MET A 332 -19.63 -33.80 37.92
CA MET A 332 -18.45 -34.43 37.33
C MET A 332 -18.82 -35.24 36.08
N GLN A 333 -19.94 -35.96 36.10
CA GLN A 333 -20.40 -36.74 34.95
C GLN A 333 -20.78 -35.82 33.78
N GLU A 334 -21.44 -34.69 34.04
CA GLU A 334 -21.73 -33.68 33.01
C GLU A 334 -20.44 -33.11 32.42
N LEU A 335 -19.48 -32.69 33.25
CA LEU A 335 -18.18 -32.15 32.82
C LEU A 335 -17.35 -33.20 32.05
N GLN A 336 -17.37 -34.47 32.46
CA GLN A 336 -16.69 -35.55 31.73
C GLN A 336 -17.29 -35.76 30.34
N ASN A 337 -18.62 -35.78 30.23
CA ASN A 337 -19.29 -35.89 28.93
C ASN A 337 -18.96 -34.69 28.02
N GLU A 338 -18.91 -33.48 28.58
CA GLU A 338 -18.51 -32.29 27.82
C GLU A 338 -17.04 -32.35 27.37
N ALA A 339 -16.14 -32.82 28.25
CA ALA A 339 -14.72 -33.00 27.94
C ALA A 339 -14.49 -34.06 26.85
N GLU A 340 -15.25 -35.16 26.85
CA GLU A 340 -15.20 -36.16 25.78
C GLU A 340 -15.74 -35.60 24.46
N ASN A 341 -16.87 -34.90 24.48
CA ASN A 341 -17.48 -34.32 23.28
C ASN A 341 -16.59 -33.26 22.61
N LYS A 342 -15.81 -32.51 23.41
CA LYS A 342 -14.86 -31.50 22.93
C LYS A 342 -13.45 -32.06 22.69
N GLU A 343 -13.25 -33.37 22.82
CA GLU A 343 -11.96 -34.06 22.63
C GLU A 343 -10.80 -33.46 23.43
N VAL A 344 -11.09 -33.01 24.65
CA VAL A 344 -10.19 -32.16 25.44
C VAL A 344 -8.86 -32.85 25.76
N TYR A 345 -8.88 -34.18 25.93
CA TYR A 345 -7.67 -34.99 26.18
C TYR A 345 -6.73 -35.11 24.97
N VAL A 346 -7.19 -34.76 23.76
CA VAL A 346 -6.37 -34.77 22.54
C VAL A 346 -5.68 -33.43 22.32
N LEU A 347 -6.09 -32.37 23.01
CA LEU A 347 -5.61 -31.00 22.80
C LEU A 347 -4.10 -30.86 22.97
N GLU A 348 -3.51 -31.43 24.02
CA GLU A 348 -2.06 -31.37 24.23
C GLU A 348 -1.29 -32.00 23.06
N SER A 349 -1.74 -33.17 22.60
CA SER A 349 -1.12 -33.84 21.45
C SER A 349 -1.27 -33.04 20.15
N ARG A 350 -2.36 -32.27 20.03
CA ARG A 350 -2.62 -31.40 18.89
C ARG A 350 -1.75 -30.14 18.95
N VAL A 351 -1.61 -29.55 20.12
CA VAL A 351 -0.70 -28.42 20.37
C VAL A 351 0.72 -28.84 20.03
N GLN A 352 1.18 -30.00 20.50
CA GLN A 352 2.51 -30.52 20.17
C GLN A 352 2.72 -30.66 18.67
N LYS A 353 1.79 -31.30 17.94
CA LYS A 353 1.88 -31.42 16.48
C LYS A 353 1.98 -30.07 15.77
N VAL A 354 1.24 -29.06 16.24
CA VAL A 354 1.31 -27.71 15.65
C VAL A 354 2.62 -27.03 16.02
N MET A 355 3.13 -27.19 17.24
CA MET A 355 4.45 -26.68 17.64
C MET A 355 5.57 -27.29 16.78
N ASP A 356 5.53 -28.60 16.56
CA ASP A 356 6.47 -29.30 15.68
C ASP A 356 6.40 -28.76 14.23
N LEU A 357 5.18 -28.54 13.71
CA LEU A 357 4.96 -27.93 12.38
C LEU A 357 5.49 -26.49 12.28
N MET A 358 5.44 -25.73 13.37
CA MET A 358 6.01 -24.38 13.45
C MET A 358 7.53 -24.38 13.66
N GLY A 359 8.13 -25.56 13.91
CA GLY A 359 9.56 -25.75 14.13
C GLY A 359 10.04 -25.38 15.53
N PHE A 360 9.15 -25.44 16.53
CA PHE A 360 9.54 -25.30 17.95
C PHE A 360 10.06 -26.64 18.49
N THR A 361 11.01 -26.57 19.41
CA THR A 361 11.50 -27.72 20.17
C THR A 361 10.74 -27.89 21.48
N ASP A 362 10.80 -29.09 22.08
CA ASP A 362 10.16 -29.37 23.38
C ASP A 362 10.71 -28.51 24.51
N ASP A 363 12.00 -28.18 24.46
CA ASP A 363 12.65 -27.32 25.46
C ASP A 363 12.11 -25.87 25.37
N GLU A 364 11.92 -25.35 24.16
CA GLU A 364 11.35 -24.02 23.90
C GLU A 364 9.87 -23.91 24.29
N ALA A 365 9.15 -25.03 24.45
CA ALA A 365 7.75 -25.02 24.86
C ALA A 365 7.53 -24.42 26.26
N GLU A 366 8.54 -24.52 27.13
CA GLU A 366 8.53 -23.98 28.50
C GLU A 366 9.12 -22.57 28.60
N ASP A 367 9.71 -22.06 27.50
CA ASP A 367 10.26 -20.71 27.48
C ASP A 367 9.16 -19.64 27.45
N LEU A 368 9.46 -18.49 28.05
CA LEU A 368 8.55 -17.36 28.09
C LEU A 368 8.38 -16.74 26.69
N VAL A 369 7.16 -16.37 26.34
CA VAL A 369 6.83 -15.69 25.07
C VAL A 369 7.64 -14.39 24.88
N ALA A 370 8.01 -13.72 25.98
CA ALA A 370 8.90 -12.56 25.97
C ALA A 370 10.27 -12.82 25.32
N SER A 371 10.81 -14.03 25.46
CA SER A 371 12.16 -14.39 25.00
C SER A 371 12.26 -14.57 23.47
N PHE A 372 11.14 -14.86 22.82
CA PHE A 372 11.08 -15.13 21.39
C PHE A 372 11.22 -13.86 20.54
N SER A 373 11.88 -13.98 19.39
CA SER A 373 11.98 -12.90 18.41
C SER A 373 10.62 -12.59 17.77
N GLY A 374 10.48 -11.45 17.09
CA GLY A 374 9.25 -11.11 16.36
C GLY A 374 8.85 -12.16 15.32
N GLY A 375 9.83 -12.77 14.64
CA GLY A 375 9.58 -13.86 13.69
C GLY A 375 9.04 -15.12 14.36
N TRP A 376 9.59 -15.49 15.51
CA TRP A 376 9.06 -16.60 16.31
C TRP A 376 7.67 -16.29 16.86
N LYS A 377 7.42 -15.06 17.33
CA LYS A 377 6.08 -14.63 17.75
C LYS A 377 5.05 -14.78 16.62
N MET A 378 5.41 -14.46 15.39
CA MET A 378 4.57 -14.74 14.22
C MET A 378 4.24 -16.23 14.05
N ARG A 379 5.22 -17.11 14.26
CA ARG A 379 4.96 -18.55 14.24
C ARG A 379 4.00 -18.98 15.35
N ILE A 380 4.11 -18.39 16.54
CA ILE A 380 3.15 -18.60 17.63
C ILE A 380 1.75 -18.17 17.19
N GLY A 381 1.61 -16.95 16.65
CA GLY A 381 0.33 -16.43 16.15
C GLY A 381 -0.29 -17.33 15.07
N LEU A 382 0.50 -17.77 14.10
CA LEU A 382 0.06 -18.69 13.05
C LEU A 382 -0.32 -20.07 13.65
N GLY A 383 0.46 -20.57 14.60
CA GLY A 383 0.15 -21.79 15.35
C GLY A 383 -1.20 -21.70 16.05
N LYS A 384 -1.47 -20.60 16.77
CA LYS A 384 -2.76 -20.34 17.42
C LYS A 384 -3.93 -20.32 16.43
N VAL A 385 -3.71 -19.74 15.24
CA VAL A 385 -4.71 -19.69 14.18
C VAL A 385 -5.00 -21.08 13.61
N LEU A 386 -3.97 -21.92 13.44
CA LEU A 386 -4.11 -23.30 12.95
C LEU A 386 -4.74 -24.24 14.00
N LEU A 387 -4.51 -23.99 15.28
CA LEU A 387 -5.16 -24.71 16.39
C LEU A 387 -6.69 -24.55 16.40
N LYS A 388 -7.23 -23.53 15.72
CA LYS A 388 -8.69 -23.39 15.53
C LYS A 388 -9.28 -24.32 14.46
N ASP A 389 -8.46 -25.14 13.82
CA ASP A 389 -8.84 -26.01 12.68
C ASP A 389 -9.58 -25.26 11.56
N PRO A 390 -9.02 -24.17 11.00
CA PRO A 390 -9.72 -23.37 10.01
C PRO A 390 -9.92 -24.11 8.68
N ASN A 391 -11.08 -23.90 8.07
CA ASN A 391 -11.32 -24.31 6.68
C ASN A 391 -10.89 -23.23 5.68
N ILE A 392 -10.77 -21.97 6.14
CA ILE A 392 -10.26 -20.84 5.37
C ILE A 392 -9.36 -20.01 6.27
N LEU A 393 -8.19 -19.64 5.74
CA LEU A 393 -7.20 -18.82 6.42
C LEU A 393 -7.19 -17.39 5.86
N LEU A 394 -7.29 -16.39 6.72
CA LEU A 394 -7.15 -14.98 6.36
C LEU A 394 -5.88 -14.43 6.99
N LEU A 395 -4.97 -13.87 6.21
CA LEU A 395 -3.71 -13.31 6.69
C LEU A 395 -3.65 -11.82 6.33
N ASP A 396 -3.58 -10.94 7.32
CA ASP A 396 -3.46 -9.49 7.13
C ASP A 396 -2.01 -9.02 7.37
N GLU A 397 -1.29 -8.72 6.29
CA GLU A 397 0.13 -8.30 6.28
C GLU A 397 1.07 -9.20 7.10
N PRO A 398 1.11 -10.52 6.83
CA PRO A 398 1.87 -11.47 7.65
C PRO A 398 3.38 -11.39 7.43
N THR A 399 3.86 -10.64 6.43
CA THR A 399 5.29 -10.46 6.17
C THR A 399 5.87 -9.24 6.87
N ASN A 400 5.01 -8.39 7.43
CA ASN A 400 5.46 -7.13 8.01
C ASN A 400 6.24 -7.36 9.31
N HIS A 401 7.33 -6.63 9.51
CA HIS A 401 8.24 -6.75 10.67
C HIS A 401 8.95 -8.11 10.80
N LEU A 402 8.89 -8.98 9.79
CA LEU A 402 9.64 -10.23 9.76
C LEU A 402 11.02 -10.03 9.15
N ASP A 403 12.00 -10.77 9.67
CA ASP A 403 13.28 -10.88 8.97
C ASP A 403 13.18 -11.78 7.74
N LEU A 404 14.20 -11.68 6.90
CA LEU A 404 14.22 -12.35 5.60
C LEU A 404 14.02 -13.86 5.71
N ASP A 405 14.67 -14.46 6.70
CA ASP A 405 14.64 -15.89 6.99
C ASP A 405 13.24 -16.34 7.45
N SER A 406 12.58 -15.53 8.29
CA SER A 406 11.20 -15.81 8.72
C SER A 406 10.20 -15.67 7.56
N VAL A 407 10.41 -14.73 6.64
CA VAL A 407 9.57 -14.61 5.42
C VAL A 407 9.76 -15.83 4.52
N GLU A 408 10.99 -16.30 4.35
CA GLU A 408 11.34 -17.52 3.58
C GLU A 408 10.65 -18.75 4.15
N TRP A 409 10.73 -18.92 5.47
CA TRP A 409 10.03 -20.00 6.17
C TRP A 409 8.52 -19.91 5.98
N LEU A 410 7.92 -18.71 6.13
CA LEU A 410 6.48 -18.50 5.98
C LEU A 410 6.01 -18.83 4.55
N GLU A 411 6.80 -18.45 3.54
CA GLU A 411 6.54 -18.74 2.14
C GLU A 411 6.55 -20.25 1.86
N ALA A 412 7.54 -20.98 2.38
CA ALA A 412 7.59 -22.43 2.27
C ALA A 412 6.40 -23.08 2.99
N PHE A 413 6.13 -22.65 4.22
CA PHE A 413 5.04 -23.15 5.05
C PHE A 413 3.68 -23.00 4.36
N LEU A 414 3.35 -21.80 3.85
CA LEU A 414 2.07 -21.52 3.22
C LEU A 414 1.88 -22.22 1.87
N ARG A 415 2.98 -22.52 1.15
CA ARG A 415 2.90 -23.30 -0.10
C ARG A 415 2.52 -24.76 0.14
N GLU A 416 2.94 -25.32 1.26
CA GLU A 416 2.63 -26.70 1.64
C GLU A 416 1.20 -26.87 2.16
N GLN A 417 0.57 -25.78 2.62
CA GLN A 417 -0.81 -25.84 3.12
C GLN A 417 -1.84 -26.03 2.00
N SER A 418 -2.76 -26.96 2.22
CA SER A 418 -3.92 -27.19 1.33
C SER A 418 -5.14 -26.33 1.68
N ILE A 419 -5.08 -25.61 2.80
CA ILE A 419 -6.18 -24.77 3.29
C ILE A 419 -6.30 -23.54 2.36
N PRO A 420 -7.50 -23.25 1.82
CA PRO A 420 -7.75 -22.04 1.06
C PRO A 420 -7.42 -20.80 1.88
N MET A 421 -6.72 -19.85 1.26
CA MET A 421 -6.24 -18.68 1.99
C MET A 421 -6.39 -17.39 1.21
N ILE A 422 -6.59 -16.31 1.96
CA ILE A 422 -6.60 -14.94 1.47
C ILE A 422 -5.48 -14.20 2.20
N ILE A 423 -4.56 -13.64 1.45
CA ILE A 423 -3.37 -12.98 1.97
C ILE A 423 -3.39 -11.53 1.50
N VAL A 424 -3.36 -10.61 2.45
CA VAL A 424 -3.04 -9.20 2.20
C VAL A 424 -1.55 -9.05 2.46
N SER A 425 -0.80 -8.60 1.46
CA SER A 425 0.61 -8.29 1.61
C SER A 425 1.02 -7.21 0.63
N HIS A 426 1.99 -6.39 1.03
CA HIS A 426 2.70 -5.48 0.15
C HIS A 426 3.97 -6.07 -0.47
N ASP A 427 4.40 -7.25 -0.03
CA ASP A 427 5.58 -7.95 -0.58
C ASP A 427 5.23 -8.63 -1.92
N ARG A 428 5.79 -8.09 -3.00
CA ARG A 428 5.52 -8.53 -4.38
C ARG A 428 6.09 -9.92 -4.65
N GLU A 429 7.25 -10.25 -4.09
CA GLU A 429 7.91 -11.53 -4.33
C GLU A 429 7.19 -12.65 -3.57
N PHE A 430 6.80 -12.38 -2.31
CA PHE A 430 5.97 -13.28 -1.53
C PHE A 430 4.62 -13.59 -2.22
N LEU A 431 3.93 -12.56 -2.73
CA LEU A 431 2.69 -12.77 -3.49
C LEU A 431 2.92 -13.55 -4.79
N ASP A 432 4.07 -13.39 -5.44
CA ASP A 432 4.39 -14.11 -6.68
C ASP A 432 4.66 -15.60 -6.45
N GLN A 433 5.25 -15.95 -5.31
CA GLN A 433 5.59 -17.33 -4.95
C GLN A 433 4.41 -18.10 -4.33
N VAL A 434 3.59 -17.43 -3.52
CA VAL A 434 2.51 -18.09 -2.76
C VAL A 434 1.18 -18.06 -3.51
N CYS A 435 0.80 -16.93 -4.10
CA CYS A 435 -0.57 -16.73 -4.60
C CYS A 435 -0.80 -17.35 -5.99
N THR A 436 -1.98 -17.93 -6.18
CA THR A 436 -2.45 -18.48 -7.46
C THR A 436 -3.43 -17.56 -8.19
N LYS A 437 -3.99 -16.60 -7.45
CA LYS A 437 -4.98 -15.62 -7.93
C LYS A 437 -4.73 -14.30 -7.21
N ILE A 438 -4.93 -13.17 -7.88
CA ILE A 438 -4.80 -11.84 -7.30
C ILE A 438 -6.12 -11.09 -7.42
N VAL A 439 -6.55 -10.46 -6.33
CA VAL A 439 -7.69 -9.54 -6.30
C VAL A 439 -7.16 -8.13 -6.12
N ASP A 440 -7.42 -7.28 -7.11
CA ASP A 440 -6.99 -5.88 -7.15
C ASP A 440 -8.13 -4.98 -6.66
N ALA A 441 -7.94 -4.33 -5.52
CA ALA A 441 -8.88 -3.40 -4.90
C ALA A 441 -8.49 -1.96 -5.27
N GLU A 442 -9.21 -1.36 -6.22
CA GLU A 442 -8.99 0.01 -6.70
C GLU A 442 -10.28 0.84 -6.64
N GLY A 443 -10.23 1.99 -5.96
CA GLY A 443 -11.36 2.93 -5.93
C GLY A 443 -12.65 2.36 -5.30
N GLY A 444 -12.50 1.36 -4.44
CA GLY A 444 -13.59 0.64 -3.77
C GLY A 444 -14.19 -0.51 -4.61
N ALA A 445 -13.76 -0.71 -5.86
CA ALA A 445 -14.13 -1.87 -6.66
C ALA A 445 -13.01 -2.91 -6.62
N CYS A 446 -13.37 -4.19 -6.70
CA CYS A 446 -12.41 -5.28 -6.77
C CYS A 446 -12.47 -5.97 -8.13
N THR A 447 -11.32 -6.36 -8.68
CA THR A 447 -11.29 -7.29 -9.82
C THR A 447 -10.37 -8.46 -9.55
N GLU A 448 -10.83 -9.66 -9.87
CA GLU A 448 -10.05 -10.90 -9.83
C GLU A 448 -9.18 -11.07 -11.09
N TYR A 449 -7.98 -11.59 -10.91
CA TYR A 449 -7.04 -11.97 -11.96
C TYR A 449 -6.46 -13.35 -11.65
N GLU A 450 -6.44 -14.25 -12.64
CA GLU A 450 -5.84 -15.57 -12.50
C GLU A 450 -4.33 -15.53 -12.76
N GLY A 451 -3.57 -16.17 -11.86
CA GLY A 451 -2.12 -16.22 -11.90
C GLY A 451 -1.46 -15.54 -10.70
N ASN A 452 -0.14 -15.64 -10.68
CA ASN A 452 0.72 -14.97 -9.71
C ASN A 452 0.78 -13.45 -9.93
N TYR A 453 1.48 -12.74 -9.05
CA TYR A 453 1.60 -11.29 -9.07
C TYR A 453 2.19 -10.74 -10.39
N SER A 454 3.23 -11.38 -10.90
CA SER A 454 3.89 -11.03 -12.17
C SER A 454 2.92 -11.10 -13.36
N ARG A 455 2.11 -12.16 -13.43
CA ARG A 455 1.08 -12.32 -14.46
C ARG A 455 -0.06 -11.32 -14.30
N PHE A 456 -0.46 -11.04 -13.06
CA PHE A 456 -1.45 -9.99 -12.75
C PHE A 456 -1.04 -8.63 -13.33
N LEU A 457 0.21 -8.20 -13.17
CA LEU A 457 0.69 -6.92 -13.72
C LEU A 457 0.55 -6.86 -15.25
N GLN A 458 0.85 -7.96 -15.96
CA GLN A 458 0.71 -8.05 -17.41
C GLN A 458 -0.76 -7.98 -17.85
N LEU A 459 -1.63 -8.75 -17.17
CA LEU A 459 -3.07 -8.76 -17.44
C LEU A 459 -3.71 -7.40 -17.17
N LYS A 460 -3.34 -6.75 -16.07
CA LYS A 460 -3.80 -5.40 -15.71
C LYS A 460 -3.40 -4.38 -16.77
N LYS A 461 -2.14 -4.40 -17.23
CA LYS A 461 -1.68 -3.51 -18.31
C LYS A 461 -2.46 -3.74 -19.61
N SER A 462 -2.58 -4.99 -20.07
CA SER A 462 -3.32 -5.32 -21.29
C SER A 462 -4.80 -4.90 -21.21
N ARG A 463 -5.44 -5.11 -20.04
CA ARG A 463 -6.82 -4.70 -19.79
C ARG A 463 -6.96 -3.18 -19.84
N MET A 464 -6.00 -2.46 -19.25
CA MET A 464 -5.98 -1.00 -19.23
C MET A 464 -5.77 -0.41 -20.62
N ASP A 465 -4.88 -1.00 -21.42
CA ASP A 465 -4.63 -0.59 -22.81
C ASP A 465 -5.89 -0.82 -23.67
N ALA A 466 -6.55 -1.97 -23.51
CA ALA A 466 -7.81 -2.26 -24.18
C ALA A 466 -8.94 -1.29 -23.77
N TRP A 467 -9.05 -0.96 -22.47
CA TRP A 467 -10.01 0.02 -21.97
C TRP A 467 -9.72 1.42 -22.53
N ASN A 468 -8.46 1.86 -22.50
CA ASN A 468 -8.05 3.14 -23.08
C ASN A 468 -8.36 3.21 -24.59
N ALA A 469 -8.08 2.15 -25.34
CA ALA A 469 -8.39 2.08 -26.77
C ALA A 469 -9.91 2.14 -27.03
N ALA A 470 -10.72 1.39 -26.27
CA ALA A 470 -12.17 1.40 -26.36
C ALA A 470 -12.76 2.77 -26.01
N TYR A 471 -12.26 3.41 -24.95
CA TYR A 471 -12.65 4.75 -24.54
C TYR A 471 -12.30 5.79 -25.61
N ASN A 472 -11.07 5.77 -26.13
CA ASN A 472 -10.64 6.71 -27.18
C ASN A 472 -11.45 6.54 -28.47
N ALA A 473 -11.78 5.29 -28.86
CA ALA A 473 -12.63 5.02 -30.01
C ALA A 473 -14.06 5.52 -29.80
N GLN A 474 -14.62 5.34 -28.59
CA GLN A 474 -15.92 5.87 -28.21
C GLN A 474 -15.91 7.41 -28.20
N GLU A 475 -14.90 8.04 -27.60
CA GLU A 475 -14.79 9.49 -27.51
C GLU A 475 -14.66 10.13 -28.90
N LYS A 476 -13.88 9.51 -29.80
CA LYS A 476 -13.77 9.94 -31.20
C LYS A 476 -15.13 9.90 -31.92
N LYS A 477 -15.86 8.78 -31.81
CA LYS A 477 -17.22 8.65 -32.36
C LYS A 477 -18.17 9.72 -31.80
N MET A 478 -18.13 9.94 -30.48
CA MET A 478 -18.94 10.94 -29.80
C MET A 478 -18.60 12.37 -30.27
N LYS A 479 -17.32 12.66 -30.49
CA LYS A 479 -16.85 13.97 -30.99
C LYS A 479 -17.30 14.20 -32.43
N GLU A 480 -17.17 13.21 -33.31
CA GLU A 480 -17.65 13.27 -34.70
C GLU A 480 -19.16 13.50 -34.76
N GLU A 481 -19.93 12.75 -33.95
CA GLU A 481 -21.39 12.88 -33.90
C GLU A 481 -21.84 14.25 -33.34
N ARG A 482 -21.15 14.76 -32.30
CA ARG A 482 -21.39 16.11 -31.77
C ARG A 482 -21.07 17.20 -32.80
N GLN A 483 -19.97 17.05 -33.55
CA GLN A 483 -19.61 17.99 -34.62
C GLN A 483 -20.62 17.95 -35.77
N TRP A 484 -21.13 16.76 -36.13
CA TRP A 484 -22.20 16.62 -37.11
C TRP A 484 -23.48 17.33 -36.66
N ILE A 485 -23.90 17.10 -35.40
CA ILE A 485 -25.08 17.76 -34.80
C ILE A 485 -24.92 19.29 -34.84
N GLN A 486 -23.75 19.81 -34.49
CA GLN A 486 -23.48 21.26 -34.54
C GLN A 486 -23.55 21.82 -35.96
N LYS A 487 -22.97 21.13 -36.95
CA LYS A 487 -22.95 21.56 -38.36
C LYS A 487 -24.34 21.53 -39.02
N PHE A 488 -25.16 20.53 -38.69
CA PHE A 488 -26.46 20.32 -39.33
C PHE A 488 -27.66 20.81 -38.51
N ARG A 489 -27.42 21.45 -37.35
CA ARG A 489 -28.44 21.97 -36.42
C ARG A 489 -29.53 22.81 -37.10
N VAL A 490 -29.15 23.63 -38.08
CA VAL A 490 -30.05 24.56 -38.79
C VAL A 490 -30.63 23.92 -40.05
N LYS A 491 -29.87 23.06 -40.74
CA LYS A 491 -30.24 22.51 -42.05
C LYS A 491 -31.17 21.28 -41.97
N GLN A 492 -31.07 20.47 -40.92
CA GLN A 492 -31.84 19.22 -40.77
C GLN A 492 -32.28 18.97 -39.31
N PRO A 493 -33.27 19.72 -38.80
CA PRO A 493 -33.64 19.69 -37.37
C PRO A 493 -34.20 18.34 -36.89
N GLN A 494 -34.92 17.59 -37.74
CA GLN A 494 -35.48 16.27 -37.40
C GLN A 494 -34.39 15.19 -37.23
N ALA A 495 -33.40 15.14 -38.13
CA ALA A 495 -32.29 14.18 -38.07
C ALA A 495 -31.35 14.47 -36.88
N VAL A 496 -31.17 15.75 -36.53
CA VAL A 496 -30.41 16.17 -35.34
C VAL A 496 -31.10 15.70 -34.05
N LYS A 497 -32.42 15.85 -33.95
CA LYS A 497 -33.19 15.42 -32.76
C LYS A 497 -33.11 13.90 -32.55
N GLN A 498 -33.18 13.11 -33.63
CA GLN A 498 -33.02 11.65 -33.54
C GLN A 498 -31.60 11.23 -33.11
N ARG A 499 -30.57 11.86 -33.68
CA ARG A 499 -29.17 11.57 -33.31
C ARG A 499 -28.83 12.02 -31.89
N GLN A 500 -29.37 13.14 -31.42
CA GLN A 500 -29.26 13.56 -30.02
C GLN A 500 -29.89 12.54 -29.06
N ALA A 501 -31.13 12.11 -29.33
CA ALA A 501 -31.80 11.09 -28.52
C ALA A 501 -31.03 9.74 -28.54
N LYS A 502 -30.45 9.35 -29.68
CA LYS A 502 -29.60 8.16 -29.80
C LYS A 502 -28.32 8.30 -28.98
N LEU A 503 -27.68 9.47 -29.00
CA LEU A 503 -26.48 9.77 -28.23
C LEU A 503 -26.76 9.72 -26.72
N GLU A 504 -27.86 10.33 -26.28
CA GLU A 504 -28.29 10.29 -24.88
C GLU A 504 -28.64 8.87 -24.43
N LYS A 505 -29.28 8.08 -25.29
CA LYS A 505 -29.59 6.67 -25.00
C LYS A 505 -28.31 5.83 -24.90
N MET A 506 -27.32 6.09 -25.75
CA MET A 506 -26.01 5.42 -25.71
C MET A 506 -25.15 5.86 -24.51
N MET A 507 -25.37 7.06 -23.96
CA MET A 507 -24.72 7.48 -22.70
C MET A 507 -25.36 6.86 -21.45
N LYS A 508 -26.60 6.37 -21.57
CA LYS A 508 -27.35 5.72 -20.49
C LYS A 508 -27.35 4.19 -20.60
N SER A 509 -26.78 3.62 -21.66
CA SER A 509 -26.68 2.17 -21.85
C SER A 509 -25.53 1.59 -21.04
N GLU A 510 -25.65 0.31 -20.68
CA GLU A 510 -24.61 -0.47 -19.99
C GLU A 510 -23.32 -0.58 -20.82
N ASP A 511 -23.42 -0.55 -22.16
CA ASP A 511 -22.28 -0.55 -23.09
C ASP A 511 -21.45 0.74 -23.07
N TYR A 512 -21.85 1.76 -22.30
CA TYR A 512 -21.11 3.02 -22.22
C TYR A 512 -19.80 2.80 -21.47
N VAL A 513 -18.68 2.86 -22.19
CA VAL A 513 -17.35 2.77 -21.60
C VAL A 513 -17.11 4.03 -20.77
N LYS A 514 -17.11 3.87 -19.45
CA LYS A 514 -16.74 4.94 -18.52
C LYS A 514 -15.29 5.36 -18.78
N LYS A 515 -14.99 6.62 -18.48
CA LYS A 515 -13.62 7.12 -18.55
C LYS A 515 -12.74 6.24 -17.64
N PRO A 516 -11.69 5.60 -18.16
CA PRO A 516 -10.78 4.83 -17.33
C PRO A 516 -10.22 5.75 -16.22
N PRO A 517 -9.99 5.22 -15.00
CA PRO A 517 -9.37 6.01 -13.94
C PRO A 517 -8.09 6.62 -14.50
N PHE A 518 -7.94 7.94 -14.31
CA PHE A 518 -6.75 8.63 -14.78
C PHE A 518 -5.60 8.21 -13.86
N LEU A 519 -4.90 7.14 -14.23
CA LEU A 519 -3.50 7.06 -13.82
C LEU A 519 -2.84 8.25 -14.48
N GLY A 520 -2.47 9.24 -13.68
CA GLY A 520 -1.65 10.34 -14.17
C GLY A 520 -0.45 9.79 -14.91
N LYS A 521 0.24 10.65 -15.69
CA LYS A 521 1.61 10.30 -16.07
C LYS A 521 2.34 9.89 -14.79
N PRO A 522 3.08 8.75 -14.77
CA PRO A 522 3.86 8.38 -13.61
C PRO A 522 4.72 9.59 -13.26
N PHE A 523 4.49 10.13 -12.06
CA PHE A 523 5.26 11.28 -11.59
C PHE A 523 6.63 10.72 -11.24
N ARG A 524 7.58 10.90 -12.15
CA ARG A 524 8.96 10.51 -11.95
C ARG A 524 9.62 11.56 -11.09
N PHE A 525 9.69 11.28 -9.80
CA PHE A 525 10.47 12.11 -8.90
C PHE A 525 11.96 11.79 -9.07
N ARG A 526 12.79 12.82 -8.99
CA ARG A 526 14.24 12.68 -8.88
C ARG A 526 14.71 13.47 -7.67
N PHE A 527 15.62 12.87 -6.92
CA PHE A 527 16.29 13.56 -5.82
C PHE A 527 17.01 14.81 -6.35
N PRO A 528 17.03 15.90 -5.58
CA PRO A 528 17.80 17.08 -5.90
C PRO A 528 19.30 16.76 -6.07
N ASP A 529 19.97 17.46 -6.98
CA ASP A 529 21.41 17.31 -7.16
C ASP A 529 22.16 17.75 -5.90
N ALA A 530 23.11 16.93 -5.46
CA ALA A 530 23.89 17.16 -4.26
C ALA A 530 25.33 17.62 -4.57
N PRO A 531 26.02 18.27 -3.60
CA PRO A 531 27.42 18.66 -3.75
C PRO A 531 28.33 17.46 -4.05
N ARG A 532 29.46 17.72 -4.72
CA ARG A 532 30.43 16.68 -5.08
C ARG A 532 30.98 15.97 -3.84
N LEU A 533 30.69 14.67 -3.75
CA LEU A 533 31.19 13.77 -2.71
C LEU A 533 32.61 13.30 -3.05
N SER A 534 33.45 13.20 -2.01
CA SER A 534 34.77 12.56 -2.04
C SER A 534 34.62 11.03 -2.24
N PRO A 535 35.69 10.31 -2.64
CA PRO A 535 35.59 8.86 -2.85
C PRO A 535 35.24 8.06 -1.59
N GLU A 536 35.74 8.51 -0.44
CA GLU A 536 35.52 7.91 0.88
C GLU A 536 34.31 8.57 1.53
N VAL A 537 33.36 7.77 2.02
CA VAL A 537 32.10 8.30 2.57
C VAL A 537 31.98 7.97 4.05
N GLY A 538 32.17 6.71 4.42
CA GLY A 538 32.11 6.24 5.80
C GLY A 538 33.04 5.05 6.02
N GLU A 539 33.59 4.98 7.21
CA GLU A 539 34.53 3.95 7.60
C GLU A 539 34.22 3.45 9.02
N VAL A 540 34.22 2.14 9.18
CA VAL A 540 34.09 1.43 10.45
C VAL A 540 35.34 0.57 10.62
N THR A 541 36.07 0.75 11.72
CA THR A 541 37.33 0.07 11.99
C THR A 541 37.35 -0.49 13.41
N GLY A 542 37.54 -1.81 13.52
CA GLY A 542 37.68 -2.52 14.78
C GLY A 542 36.52 -2.30 15.75
N MET A 543 35.31 -2.12 15.23
CA MET A 543 34.17 -1.68 16.03
C MET A 543 33.60 -2.83 16.86
N SER A 544 33.45 -2.62 18.16
CA SER A 544 32.65 -3.49 19.04
C SER A 544 31.60 -2.67 19.76
N HIS A 545 30.39 -3.22 19.87
CA HIS A 545 29.31 -2.58 20.61
C HIS A 545 28.36 -3.61 21.24
N SER A 546 27.92 -3.31 22.45
CA SER A 546 27.02 -4.15 23.24
C SER A 546 25.95 -3.32 23.93
N TYR A 547 24.69 -3.79 23.89
CA TYR A 547 23.66 -3.23 24.77
C TYR A 547 23.68 -3.97 26.10
N ARG A 548 23.77 -3.20 27.19
CA ARG A 548 23.62 -3.71 28.55
C ARG A 548 22.14 -3.68 28.92
N SER A 549 21.54 -4.85 29.12
CA SER A 549 20.29 -5.00 29.86
C SER A 549 20.61 -5.45 31.29
N GLU A 550 19.69 -5.22 32.24
CA GLU A 550 19.86 -5.54 33.68
C GLU A 550 20.25 -7.00 33.95
N THR A 551 20.00 -7.91 33.02
CA THR A 551 20.26 -9.35 33.13
C THR A 551 21.15 -9.95 32.05
N THR A 552 21.48 -9.23 30.97
CA THR A 552 22.30 -9.76 29.86
C THR A 552 23.13 -8.68 29.17
N GLN A 553 24.39 -9.00 28.85
CA GLN A 553 25.22 -8.22 27.94
C GLN A 553 25.05 -8.79 26.53
N ASN A 554 24.17 -8.19 25.73
CA ASN A 554 23.99 -8.62 24.35
C ASN A 554 25.01 -7.92 23.45
N ARG A 555 26.11 -8.61 23.17
CA ARG A 555 27.14 -8.13 22.24
C ARG A 555 26.61 -8.21 20.81
N LEU A 556 26.44 -7.05 20.16
CA LEU A 556 25.93 -6.95 18.79
C LEU A 556 27.04 -7.06 17.74
N PHE A 557 28.17 -6.41 18.01
CA PHE A 557 29.33 -6.38 17.10
C PHE A 557 30.61 -6.77 17.82
N ASP A 558 31.47 -7.54 17.13
CA ASP A 558 32.78 -7.98 17.61
C ASP A 558 33.84 -7.77 16.52
N ASP A 559 34.66 -6.74 16.71
CA ASP A 559 35.80 -6.38 15.84
C ASP A 559 35.41 -6.31 14.36
N VAL A 560 34.43 -5.45 14.05
CA VAL A 560 33.89 -5.33 12.69
C VAL A 560 34.52 -4.20 11.90
N GLU A 561 34.68 -4.45 10.59
CA GLU A 561 35.20 -3.50 9.62
C GLU A 561 34.19 -3.32 8.48
N LEU A 562 33.97 -2.08 8.06
CA LEU A 562 33.12 -1.74 6.93
C LEU A 562 33.62 -0.47 6.25
N PHE A 563 33.77 -0.51 4.93
CA PHE A 563 34.14 0.64 4.13
C PHE A 563 33.02 0.97 3.13
N VAL A 564 32.60 2.24 3.13
CA VAL A 564 31.54 2.78 2.27
C VAL A 564 32.16 3.77 1.29
N GLU A 565 32.08 3.43 0.00
CA GLU A 565 32.61 4.24 -1.08
C GLU A 565 31.52 5.12 -1.73
N LYS A 566 31.97 6.08 -2.54
CA LYS A 566 31.08 6.89 -3.36
C LYS A 566 30.36 6.06 -4.41
N GLY A 567 29.03 6.17 -4.42
CA GLY A 567 28.17 5.44 -5.34
C GLY A 567 27.82 4.03 -4.86
N ASP A 568 28.35 3.61 -3.70
CA ASP A 568 27.94 2.37 -3.07
C ASP A 568 26.46 2.42 -2.74
N ARG A 569 25.76 1.34 -3.09
CA ARG A 569 24.37 1.09 -2.69
C ARG A 569 24.35 -0.20 -1.90
N ILE A 570 24.39 -0.04 -0.59
CA ILE A 570 24.57 -1.13 0.37
C ILE A 570 23.21 -1.45 0.98
N ALA A 571 22.76 -2.69 0.83
CA ALA A 571 21.68 -3.22 1.65
C ALA A 571 22.26 -3.96 2.85
N VAL A 572 21.81 -3.62 4.05
CA VAL A 572 22.19 -4.31 5.28
C VAL A 572 21.11 -5.35 5.59
N VAL A 573 21.51 -6.61 5.67
CA VAL A 573 20.62 -7.75 5.92
C VAL A 573 21.09 -8.52 7.16
N GLY A 574 20.15 -9.17 7.83
CA GLY A 574 20.43 -9.96 9.02
C GLY A 574 19.17 -10.18 9.87
N PRO A 575 19.23 -11.06 10.88
CA PRO A 575 18.08 -11.37 11.71
C PRO A 575 17.61 -10.14 12.51
N ASN A 576 16.38 -10.20 13.01
CA ASN A 576 15.87 -9.14 13.88
C ASN A 576 16.63 -9.13 15.21
N GLY A 577 17.00 -7.94 15.67
CA GLY A 577 17.86 -7.78 16.86
C GLY A 577 19.37 -7.96 16.61
N ALA A 578 19.82 -8.23 15.38
CA ALA A 578 21.24 -8.32 15.03
C ALA A 578 22.00 -6.97 15.13
N GLY A 579 21.28 -5.85 15.31
CA GLY A 579 21.87 -4.52 15.37
C GLY A 579 21.85 -3.74 14.06
N LYS A 580 21.02 -4.09 13.07
CA LYS A 580 20.89 -3.38 11.77
C LYS A 580 20.74 -1.86 11.94
N SER A 581 19.71 -1.43 12.67
CA SER A 581 19.47 -0.02 12.98
C SER A 581 20.54 0.60 13.89
N THR A 582 21.18 -0.22 14.73
CA THR A 582 22.29 0.23 15.58
C THR A 582 23.53 0.53 14.76
N LEU A 583 23.85 -0.28 13.73
CA LEU A 583 24.93 0.00 12.79
C LEU A 583 24.74 1.36 12.10
N LEU A 584 23.50 1.67 11.69
CA LEU A 584 23.17 2.97 11.11
C LEU A 584 23.35 4.11 12.12
N ARG A 585 22.88 3.94 13.36
CA ARG A 585 23.05 4.93 14.45
C ARG A 585 24.52 5.19 14.82
N LEU A 586 25.33 4.14 14.85
CA LEU A 586 26.78 4.22 15.08
C LEU A 586 27.47 4.98 13.94
N LEU A 587 27.18 4.62 12.69
CA LEU A 587 27.76 5.27 11.51
C LEU A 587 27.35 6.76 11.40
N THR A 588 26.12 7.09 11.80
CA THR A 588 25.64 8.48 11.81
C THR A 588 26.14 9.31 13.00
N GLY A 589 26.86 8.70 13.95
CA GLY A 589 27.36 9.36 15.16
C GLY A 589 26.27 9.69 16.19
N LYS A 590 25.06 9.12 16.07
CA LYS A 590 24.00 9.25 17.09
C LYS A 590 24.30 8.42 18.33
N GLU A 591 25.03 7.33 18.15
CA GLU A 591 25.54 6.48 19.23
C GLU A 591 27.06 6.34 19.09
N ALA A 592 27.74 6.20 20.22
CA ALA A 592 29.18 5.96 20.25
C ALA A 592 29.45 4.45 20.37
N PRO A 593 30.42 3.91 19.62
CA PRO A 593 30.84 2.52 19.81
C PRO A 593 31.53 2.34 21.16
N ASP A 594 31.49 1.12 21.70
CA ASP A 594 32.20 0.81 22.97
C ASP A 594 33.71 0.77 22.73
N GLU A 595 34.12 0.16 21.61
CA GLU A 595 35.49 0.06 21.14
C GLU A 595 35.56 0.28 19.61
N GLY A 596 36.69 0.76 19.11
CA GLY A 596 36.89 1.08 17.70
C GLY A 596 36.32 2.45 17.30
N SER A 597 36.09 2.65 16.00
CA SER A 597 35.51 3.88 15.44
C SER A 597 34.54 3.58 14.30
N ALA A 598 33.47 4.38 14.23
CA ALA A 598 32.51 4.40 13.13
C ALA A 598 32.21 5.86 12.81
N GLU A 599 32.76 6.36 11.70
CA GLU A 599 32.69 7.78 11.36
C GLU A 599 32.44 8.02 9.87
N LEU A 600 31.80 9.15 9.58
CA LEU A 600 31.69 9.67 8.22
C LEU A 600 32.97 10.46 7.90
N VAL A 601 33.89 9.83 7.17
CA VAL A 601 35.25 10.38 6.92
C VAL A 601 35.27 11.37 5.75
N GLY A 602 34.26 11.33 4.86
CA GLY A 602 34.24 12.09 3.62
C GLY A 602 34.09 13.61 3.76
N GLN A 603 34.83 14.38 2.95
CA GLN A 603 34.60 15.82 2.78
C GLN A 603 33.27 16.07 2.05
N ASN A 604 32.52 17.07 2.52
CA ASN A 604 31.20 17.48 2.01
C ASN A 604 30.14 16.37 2.05
N VAL A 605 30.19 15.45 3.01
CA VAL A 605 29.10 14.49 3.25
C VAL A 605 27.88 15.25 3.78
N VAL A 606 26.83 15.31 2.96
CA VAL A 606 25.49 15.81 3.31
C VAL A 606 24.60 14.59 3.43
N MET A 607 24.42 14.14 4.67
CA MET A 607 23.66 12.94 4.99
C MET A 607 22.18 13.28 5.20
N ASN A 608 21.31 12.39 4.74
CA ASN A 608 19.92 12.36 5.16
C ASN A 608 19.60 10.95 5.68
N TYR A 609 19.18 10.88 6.95
CA TYR A 609 18.85 9.63 7.61
C TYR A 609 17.35 9.55 7.79
N PHE A 610 16.73 8.47 7.32
CA PHE A 610 15.33 8.13 7.56
C PHE A 610 15.27 7.03 8.63
N GLU A 611 14.81 7.39 9.82
CA GLU A 611 14.57 6.46 10.92
C GLU A 611 13.14 5.96 10.92
N GLN A 612 12.95 4.71 11.35
CA GLN A 612 11.65 4.06 11.46
C GLN A 612 10.62 4.89 12.29
N ASN A 613 11.08 5.66 13.28
CA ASN A 613 10.22 6.46 14.18
C ASN A 613 10.17 7.98 13.87
N GLN A 614 10.54 8.41 12.66
CA GLN A 614 10.58 9.85 12.32
C GLN A 614 9.23 10.58 12.33
N ALA A 615 8.11 9.87 12.47
CA ALA A 615 6.79 10.47 12.63
C ALA A 615 6.73 11.47 13.80
N ASP A 616 7.57 11.28 14.82
CA ASP A 616 7.59 12.09 16.05
C ASP A 616 8.42 13.38 15.93
N VAL A 617 9.22 13.53 14.87
CA VAL A 617 10.08 14.72 14.64
C VAL A 617 9.32 15.80 13.85
N LEU A 618 8.15 15.47 13.31
CA LEU A 618 7.34 16.41 12.55
C LEU A 618 6.62 17.40 13.48
N ASP A 619 6.62 18.67 13.09
CA ASP A 619 5.94 19.74 13.82
C ASP A 619 4.42 19.56 13.71
N LEU A 620 3.80 19.15 14.82
CA LEU A 620 2.38 18.75 14.87
C LEU A 620 1.43 19.90 14.51
N ASP A 621 1.85 21.15 14.73
CA ASP A 621 1.04 22.35 14.48
C ASP A 621 0.97 22.74 13.01
N LYS A 622 1.94 22.29 12.20
CA LYS A 622 2.02 22.62 10.77
C LYS A 622 1.09 21.75 9.94
N THR A 623 0.68 22.30 8.80
CA THR A 623 -0.01 21.51 7.77
C THR A 623 0.96 20.65 6.95
N VAL A 624 0.42 19.62 6.30
CA VAL A 624 1.17 18.75 5.37
C VAL A 624 1.92 19.58 4.32
N LEU A 625 1.24 20.56 3.73
CA LEU A 625 1.81 21.43 2.69
C LEU A 625 2.93 22.34 3.21
N GLU A 626 2.72 22.97 4.37
CA GLU A 626 3.72 23.89 4.97
C GLU A 626 5.01 23.15 5.31
N THR A 627 4.89 21.93 5.83
CA THR A 627 6.04 21.09 6.19
C THR A 627 6.88 20.71 4.97
N ILE A 628 6.21 20.34 3.87
CA ILE A 628 6.90 20.05 2.61
C ILE A 628 7.50 21.29 1.96
N GLN A 629 6.82 22.43 2.04
CA GLN A 629 7.38 23.70 1.57
C GLN A 629 8.66 24.07 2.34
N GLY A 630 8.66 23.86 3.67
CA GLY A 630 9.85 24.07 4.51
C GLY A 630 11.01 23.12 4.20
N ALA A 631 10.73 21.90 3.72
CA ALA A 631 11.75 20.94 3.30
C ALA A 631 12.21 21.13 1.83
N SER A 632 11.47 21.91 1.04
CA SER A 632 11.73 22.07 -0.39
C SER A 632 12.95 22.95 -0.67
N SER A 633 13.76 22.53 -1.64
CA SER A 633 14.98 23.24 -2.07
C SER A 633 14.78 23.94 -3.42
N GLY A 634 13.61 24.56 -3.62
CA GLY A 634 13.29 25.33 -4.85
C GLY A 634 12.33 24.64 -5.83
N GLN A 635 11.63 23.58 -5.43
CA GLN A 635 10.58 22.97 -6.27
C GLN A 635 9.32 23.85 -6.34
N SER A 636 8.62 23.77 -7.46
CA SER A 636 7.38 24.52 -7.68
C SER A 636 6.23 23.93 -6.85
N TYR A 637 5.26 24.77 -6.52
CA TYR A 637 4.06 24.38 -5.79
C TYR A 637 3.30 23.19 -6.43
N ASN A 638 3.30 23.11 -7.76
CA ASN A 638 2.65 22.03 -8.49
C ASN A 638 3.42 20.70 -8.37
N GLU A 639 4.75 20.74 -8.32
CA GLU A 639 5.58 19.55 -8.10
C GLU A 639 5.42 19.01 -6.68
N LEU A 640 5.37 19.89 -5.68
CA LEU A 640 5.12 19.51 -4.29
C LEU A 640 3.76 18.83 -4.13
N ARG A 641 2.71 19.37 -4.77
CA ARG A 641 1.38 18.73 -4.79
C ARG A 641 1.36 17.43 -5.58
N ALA A 642 2.15 17.31 -6.65
CA ALA A 642 2.26 16.07 -7.41
C ALA A 642 2.95 14.96 -6.59
N LEU A 643 4.02 15.29 -5.87
CA LEU A 643 4.70 14.39 -4.94
C LEU A 643 3.75 13.93 -3.82
N LEU A 644 3.06 14.88 -3.16
CA LEU A 644 2.04 14.59 -2.15
C LEU A 644 0.93 13.68 -2.69
N GLY A 645 0.45 13.96 -3.90
CA GLY A 645 -0.58 13.16 -4.54
C GLY A 645 -0.17 11.70 -4.80
N GLN A 646 1.12 11.44 -5.07
CA GLN A 646 1.65 10.08 -5.22
C GLN A 646 1.67 9.32 -3.90
N PHE A 647 2.04 9.98 -2.80
CA PHE A 647 1.96 9.43 -1.45
C PHE A 647 0.54 9.42 -0.88
N LEU A 648 -0.48 9.54 -1.74
CA LEU A 648 -1.92 9.51 -1.45
C LEU A 648 -2.46 10.67 -0.59
N PHE A 649 -1.74 11.79 -0.45
CA PHE A 649 -2.32 13.01 0.11
C PHE A 649 -3.14 13.74 -0.97
N LYS A 650 -4.47 13.64 -0.90
CA LYS A 650 -5.38 14.17 -1.94
C LYS A 650 -6.28 15.28 -1.41
N GLY A 651 -6.54 16.28 -2.24
CA GLY A 651 -7.51 17.34 -1.95
C GLY A 651 -7.22 18.06 -0.63
N ASP A 652 -8.18 17.97 0.30
CA ASP A 652 -8.13 18.64 1.61
C ASP A 652 -7.10 18.00 2.56
N ASP A 653 -6.61 16.79 2.28
CA ASP A 653 -5.58 16.13 3.10
C ASP A 653 -4.27 16.94 3.17
N VAL A 654 -4.00 17.72 2.12
CA VAL A 654 -2.80 18.57 2.01
C VAL A 654 -2.86 19.76 2.96
N GLU A 655 -4.06 20.13 3.41
CA GLU A 655 -4.30 21.22 4.37
C GLU A 655 -4.54 20.71 5.80
N LYS A 656 -4.54 19.39 6.02
CA LYS A 656 -4.64 18.81 7.36
C LYS A 656 -3.39 19.13 8.18
N LYS A 657 -3.59 19.35 9.48
CA LYS A 657 -2.50 19.42 10.46
C LYS A 657 -1.89 18.04 10.69
N ILE A 658 -0.59 18.03 10.97
CA ILE A 658 0.17 16.78 11.20
C ILE A 658 -0.33 16.02 12.43
N GLU A 659 -0.85 16.72 13.44
CA GLU A 659 -1.46 16.10 14.63
C GLU A 659 -2.56 15.08 14.30
N PHE A 660 -3.36 15.34 13.26
CA PHE A 660 -4.48 14.48 12.86
C PHE A 660 -4.11 13.37 11.87
N LEU A 661 -2.84 13.29 11.47
CA LEU A 661 -2.37 12.23 10.56
C LEU A 661 -2.14 10.93 11.33
N SER A 662 -2.52 9.82 10.71
CA SER A 662 -2.15 8.48 11.17
C SER A 662 -0.62 8.29 11.13
N GLY A 663 -0.09 7.35 11.91
CA GLY A 663 1.35 7.04 11.91
C GLY A 663 1.92 6.75 10.51
N GLY A 664 1.18 5.98 9.69
CA GLY A 664 1.56 5.70 8.30
C GLY A 664 1.46 6.91 7.36
N GLU A 665 0.56 7.87 7.61
CA GLU A 665 0.57 9.16 6.90
C GLU A 665 1.77 10.00 7.33
N LYS A 666 2.09 10.07 8.62
CA LYS A 666 3.28 10.78 9.12
C LYS A 666 4.57 10.20 8.53
N ALA A 667 4.70 8.88 8.46
CA ALA A 667 5.85 8.21 7.84
C ALA A 667 6.01 8.59 6.36
N ARG A 668 4.91 8.56 5.58
CA ARG A 668 4.90 8.98 4.17
C ARG A 668 5.28 10.45 4.00
N LEU A 669 4.80 11.32 4.88
CA LEU A 669 5.14 12.75 4.87
C LEU A 669 6.63 12.96 5.18
N SER A 670 7.19 12.24 6.15
CA SER A 670 8.62 12.31 6.45
C SER A 670 9.46 11.87 5.25
N LEU A 671 9.05 10.78 4.59
CA LEU A 671 9.72 10.31 3.37
C LEU A 671 9.66 11.36 2.25
N CYS A 672 8.52 12.04 2.04
CA CYS A 672 8.42 13.16 1.12
C CYS A 672 9.43 14.28 1.46
N CYS A 673 9.52 14.65 2.75
CA CYS A 673 10.43 15.67 3.22
C CYS A 673 11.89 15.27 2.99
N MET A 674 12.23 14.00 3.23
CA MET A 674 13.54 13.44 2.97
C MET A 674 13.89 13.52 1.48
N MET A 675 12.95 13.13 0.61
CA MET A 675 13.14 13.15 -0.85
C MET A 675 13.40 14.55 -1.42
N LEU A 676 12.90 15.60 -0.75
CA LEU A 676 13.07 16.99 -1.17
C LEU A 676 14.35 17.66 -0.66
N ARG A 677 15.03 17.05 0.31
CA ARG A 677 16.28 17.56 0.86
C ARG A 677 17.47 17.06 0.01
N PRO A 678 18.37 17.96 -0.41
CA PRO A 678 19.58 17.56 -1.11
C PRO A 678 20.48 16.79 -0.17
N ALA A 679 20.91 15.59 -0.59
CA ALA A 679 21.81 14.73 0.16
C ALA A 679 22.69 13.94 -0.82
N ASN A 680 23.91 13.62 -0.42
CA ASN A 680 24.80 12.73 -1.19
C ASN A 680 25.07 11.39 -0.49
N LEU A 681 24.61 11.23 0.75
CA LEU A 681 24.48 9.97 1.46
C LEU A 681 23.05 9.83 1.98
N LEU A 682 22.34 8.79 1.53
CA LEU A 682 21.03 8.42 2.06
C LEU A 682 21.19 7.21 2.96
N ILE A 683 20.69 7.31 4.18
CA ILE A 683 20.60 6.18 5.11
C ILE A 683 19.12 5.94 5.38
N LEU A 684 18.64 4.74 5.08
CA LEU A 684 17.23 4.40 5.14
C LEU A 684 17.02 3.18 6.04
N ASP A 685 16.31 3.35 7.15
CA ASP A 685 15.95 2.25 8.05
C ASP A 685 14.49 1.84 7.82
N GLU A 686 14.28 0.69 7.17
CA GLU A 686 12.99 0.13 6.78
C GLU A 686 12.06 1.12 6.04
N PRO A 687 12.50 1.72 4.91
CA PRO A 687 11.75 2.77 4.23
C PRO A 687 10.46 2.28 3.56
N THR A 688 10.34 0.97 3.32
CA THR A 688 9.19 0.33 2.68
C THR A 688 8.05 0.06 3.67
N ASN A 689 8.31 0.15 4.98
CA ASN A 689 7.28 -0.08 5.98
C ASN A 689 6.18 0.98 5.86
N HIS A 690 4.92 0.52 5.85
CA HIS A 690 3.72 1.36 5.69
C HIS A 690 3.55 2.05 4.32
N LEU A 691 4.41 1.76 3.34
CA LEU A 691 4.22 2.20 1.95
C LEU A 691 3.33 1.22 1.19
N ASP A 692 2.53 1.77 0.27
CA ASP A 692 1.85 0.94 -0.71
C ASP A 692 2.78 0.60 -1.88
N ILE A 693 2.36 -0.37 -2.69
CA ILE A 693 3.13 -0.85 -3.84
C ILE A 693 3.56 0.31 -4.75
N SER A 694 2.66 1.25 -5.06
CA SER A 694 2.97 2.40 -5.93
C SER A 694 3.99 3.37 -5.33
N SER A 695 3.93 3.60 -4.01
CA SER A 695 4.90 4.46 -3.31
C SER A 695 6.27 3.79 -3.27
N CYS A 696 6.33 2.47 -3.06
CA CYS A 696 7.57 1.69 -3.15
C CYS A 696 8.19 1.79 -4.55
N GLU A 697 7.41 1.57 -5.63
CA GLU A 697 7.91 1.69 -7.01
C GLU A 697 8.52 3.07 -7.31
N MET A 698 7.87 4.13 -6.81
CA MET A 698 8.37 5.50 -6.98
C MET A 698 9.67 5.73 -6.21
N LEU A 699 9.78 5.22 -4.98
CA LEU A 699 11.02 5.30 -4.21
C LEU A 699 12.15 4.49 -4.86
N GLU A 700 11.86 3.29 -5.35
CA GLU A 700 12.79 2.43 -6.10
C GLU A 700 13.33 3.17 -7.34
N GLU A 701 12.46 3.74 -8.18
CA GLU A 701 12.86 4.48 -9.38
C GLU A 701 13.70 5.72 -9.02
N ALA A 702 13.32 6.43 -7.96
CA ALA A 702 14.06 7.61 -7.49
C ALA A 702 15.46 7.22 -6.98
N LEU A 703 15.58 6.14 -6.20
CA LEU A 703 16.86 5.64 -5.69
C LEU A 703 17.72 5.05 -6.80
N GLN A 704 17.14 4.40 -7.81
CA GLN A 704 17.86 3.92 -9.00
C GLN A 704 18.60 5.04 -9.73
N HIS A 705 18.00 6.23 -9.80
CA HIS A 705 18.61 7.40 -10.46
C HIS A 705 19.41 8.31 -9.52
N PHE A 706 19.52 7.98 -8.24
CA PHE A 706 20.29 8.77 -7.28
C PHE A 706 21.80 8.59 -7.50
N ALA A 707 22.52 9.70 -7.65
CA ALA A 707 23.96 9.69 -7.93
C ALA A 707 24.85 9.57 -6.69
N GLY A 708 24.27 9.73 -5.48
CA GLY A 708 25.00 9.58 -4.21
C GLY A 708 25.09 8.13 -3.75
N SER A 709 25.61 7.94 -2.54
CA SER A 709 25.67 6.63 -1.88
C SER A 709 24.38 6.38 -1.10
N VAL A 710 23.93 5.12 -1.07
CA VAL A 710 22.72 4.69 -0.35
C VAL A 710 23.07 3.55 0.57
N MET A 711 22.69 3.66 1.84
CA MET A 711 22.71 2.55 2.79
C MET A 711 21.28 2.29 3.23
N VAL A 712 20.78 1.08 3.01
CA VAL A 712 19.40 0.73 3.32
C VAL A 712 19.31 -0.53 4.15
N VAL A 713 18.50 -0.50 5.19
CA VAL A 713 17.99 -1.67 5.90
C VAL A 713 16.56 -1.86 5.39
N SER A 714 16.28 -3.03 4.84
CA SER A 714 14.93 -3.39 4.41
C SER A 714 14.77 -4.89 4.45
N HIS A 715 13.54 -5.33 4.71
CA HIS A 715 13.13 -6.72 4.54
C HIS A 715 12.47 -7.02 3.18
N ASP A 716 12.23 -5.99 2.36
CA ASP A 716 11.63 -6.14 1.03
C ASP A 716 12.70 -6.58 0.00
N ARG A 717 12.60 -7.85 -0.41
CA ARG A 717 13.52 -8.49 -1.36
C ARG A 717 13.51 -7.82 -2.72
N TYR A 718 12.34 -7.44 -3.21
CA TYR A 718 12.18 -6.79 -4.49
C TYR A 718 12.85 -5.41 -4.46
N PHE A 719 12.64 -4.65 -3.39
CA PHE A 719 13.27 -3.35 -3.17
C PHE A 719 14.80 -3.46 -3.11
N ILE A 720 15.33 -4.40 -2.31
CA ILE A 720 16.78 -4.62 -2.18
C ILE A 720 17.38 -5.01 -3.54
N SER A 721 16.76 -5.96 -4.24
CA SER A 721 17.17 -6.43 -5.57
C SER A 721 17.24 -5.30 -6.61
N LYS A 722 16.35 -4.31 -6.52
CA LYS A 722 16.29 -3.18 -7.47
C LYS A 722 17.23 -2.03 -7.14
N VAL A 723 17.57 -1.83 -5.86
CA VAL A 723 18.32 -0.65 -5.41
C VAL A 723 19.78 -0.99 -5.07
N ALA A 724 20.03 -2.14 -4.45
CA ALA A 724 21.32 -2.50 -3.90
C ALA A 724 22.30 -3.04 -4.95
N THR A 725 23.57 -2.70 -4.78
CA THR A 725 24.71 -3.17 -5.58
C THR A 725 25.68 -4.04 -4.77
N SER A 726 25.58 -3.95 -3.45
CA SER A 726 26.33 -4.74 -2.48
C SER A 726 25.44 -5.03 -1.28
N ILE A 727 25.69 -6.16 -0.64
CA ILE A 727 24.94 -6.60 0.54
C ILE A 727 25.92 -6.75 1.69
N VAL A 728 25.57 -6.18 2.84
CA VAL A 728 26.30 -6.37 4.09
C VAL A 728 25.43 -7.23 4.98
N ALA A 729 25.83 -8.50 5.17
CA ALA A 729 25.15 -9.41 6.07
C ALA A 729 25.76 -9.31 7.47
N ILE A 730 24.90 -9.26 8.48
CA ILE A 730 25.30 -9.40 9.89
C ILE A 730 25.19 -10.88 10.26
N GLU A 731 26.33 -11.56 10.27
CA GLU A 731 26.45 -13.00 10.56
C GLU A 731 27.37 -13.18 11.77
N ASP A 732 26.94 -13.91 12.80
CA ASP A 732 27.74 -14.20 14.01
C ASP A 732 28.43 -12.97 14.63
N LYS A 733 27.71 -11.83 14.71
CA LYS A 733 28.21 -10.54 15.24
C LYS A 733 29.32 -9.89 14.41
N LYS A 734 29.53 -10.36 13.18
CA LYS A 734 30.47 -9.81 12.20
C LYS A 734 29.73 -9.22 11.01
N LEU A 735 30.39 -8.30 10.32
CA LEU A 735 29.91 -7.73 9.07
C LEU A 735 30.60 -8.41 7.89
N VAL A 736 29.82 -9.00 6.99
CA VAL A 736 30.34 -9.62 5.76
C VAL A 736 29.80 -8.86 4.55
N LYS A 737 30.69 -8.18 3.82
CA LYS A 737 30.34 -7.44 2.59
C LYS A 737 30.40 -8.38 1.38
N TYR A 738 29.27 -8.56 0.71
CA TYR A 738 29.13 -9.27 -0.56
C TYR A 738 28.99 -8.24 -1.69
N GLN A 739 29.92 -8.27 -2.65
CA GLN A 739 29.81 -7.49 -3.89
C GLN A 739 28.94 -8.26 -4.88
N GLY A 740 27.69 -7.84 -5.04
CA GLY A 740 26.70 -8.51 -5.88
C GLY A 740 25.28 -8.09 -5.53
N ASP A 741 24.34 -8.46 -6.39
CA ASP A 741 22.91 -8.26 -6.16
C ASP A 741 22.37 -9.26 -5.12
N TYR A 742 21.08 -9.11 -4.80
CA TYR A 742 20.40 -9.98 -3.83
C TYR A 742 20.42 -11.46 -4.22
N LYS A 743 20.34 -11.77 -5.52
CA LYS A 743 20.42 -13.16 -5.99
C LYS A 743 21.79 -13.78 -5.74
N PHE A 744 22.86 -13.02 -5.97
CA PHE A 744 24.22 -13.46 -5.69
C PHE A 744 24.46 -13.74 -4.19
N TYR A 745 23.88 -12.90 -3.32
CA TYR A 745 23.89 -13.16 -1.88
C TYR A 745 23.15 -14.47 -1.56
N MET A 746 21.96 -14.69 -2.12
CA MET A 746 21.19 -15.92 -1.88
C MET A 746 21.95 -17.18 -2.30
N GLU A 747 22.52 -17.22 -3.51
CA GLU A 747 23.29 -18.37 -3.99
C GLU A 747 24.51 -18.67 -3.09
N LYS A 748 25.22 -17.63 -2.64
CA LYS A 748 26.35 -17.79 -1.73
C LYS A 748 25.92 -18.15 -0.31
N SER A 749 24.82 -17.59 0.17
CA SER A 749 24.26 -17.82 1.50
C SER A 749 23.72 -19.25 1.60
N GLU A 750 23.00 -19.77 0.61
CA GLU A 750 22.59 -21.18 0.56
C GLU A 750 23.80 -22.12 0.54
N HIS A 751 24.81 -21.81 -0.28
CA HIS A 751 26.03 -22.61 -0.35
C HIS A 751 26.87 -22.53 0.95
N MET A 752 26.75 -21.44 1.71
CA MET A 752 27.35 -21.26 3.05
C MET A 752 26.51 -21.96 4.12
N ARG A 753 25.18 -21.82 4.11
CA ARG A 753 24.23 -22.54 4.98
C ARG A 753 24.41 -24.04 4.86
N ALA A 754 24.44 -24.60 3.64
CA ALA A 754 24.70 -26.01 3.42
C ALA A 754 26.08 -26.46 3.93
N LYS A 755 27.10 -25.60 3.91
CA LYS A 755 28.43 -25.88 4.50
C LYS A 755 28.44 -25.79 6.03
N VAL A 756 27.64 -24.89 6.60
CA VAL A 756 27.48 -24.72 8.05
C VAL A 756 26.65 -25.87 8.62
N GLU A 757 25.52 -26.21 8.01
CA GLU A 757 24.72 -27.40 8.33
C GLU A 757 25.54 -28.69 8.19
N ALA A 758 26.35 -28.84 7.14
CA ALA A 758 27.27 -29.97 7.01
C ALA A 758 28.36 -29.99 8.11
N ARG A 759 28.69 -28.87 8.74
CA ARG A 759 29.58 -28.82 9.92
C ARG A 759 28.87 -29.23 11.21
N TYR A 760 27.57 -28.94 11.36
CA TYR A 760 26.78 -29.34 12.53
C TYR A 760 26.31 -30.80 12.47
N VAL A 761 26.04 -31.34 11.28
CA VAL A 761 25.60 -32.75 11.12
C VAL A 761 26.76 -33.75 11.30
N ASN A 762 28.01 -33.35 11.04
CA ASN A 762 29.18 -34.23 11.22
C ASN A 762 29.65 -34.39 12.69
N GLY A 763 28.95 -33.77 13.66
CA GLY A 763 29.27 -33.86 15.09
C GLY A 763 28.59 -35.00 15.87
N VAL A 764 27.60 -35.69 15.28
CA VAL A 764 26.75 -36.67 16.01
C VAL A 764 27.12 -38.13 15.72
N GLU A 765 28.12 -38.43 14.88
CA GLU A 765 28.54 -39.82 14.64
C GLU A 765 29.59 -40.36 15.64
N LYS A 766 29.97 -39.61 16.67
CA LYS A 766 30.75 -40.15 17.79
C LYS A 766 30.41 -39.47 19.11
N ILE A 767 29.42 -40.01 19.82
CA ILE A 767 29.42 -40.31 21.27
C ILE A 767 28.38 -41.42 21.48
#